data_AF-A0A8H4LTY2-F1
#
_entry.id   AF-A0A8H4LTY2-F1
#
_cell.length_a   1.000
_cell.length_b   1.000
_cell.length_c   1.000
_cell.angle_alpha   90.00
_cell.angle_beta   90.00
_cell.angle_gamma   90.00
#
_symmetry.space_group_name_H-M   'P 1'
#
loop_
_entity.id
_entity.type
_entity.pdbx_description
1 polymer ?
#
loop_
_entity_poly.entity_id
_entity_poly.type
_entity_poly.pdbx_seq_one_letter_code
_entity_poly.pdbx_strand_id
1 'polypeptide(L)'
;MISGRGGSGARGGRIRPPRRFVRSNGEGADFEACWHMLAEALRDIHNKSCGRLSFEELYRAAYKIVIKKQGGALYDRVKHFEEQWFAQHVIPKIEVLVTKSLINIGVDKSSCSVNERRQTGEKFIKGIRDTWEDHNMSMNMMADILMYLDRGYTQQEPNRVPIFATTIALFRDHILRSCLNENSTQLVVDILILVMLDQIDMEREGDVIDRNLIRSCSRMLNCLYETEEEQDSKTLYFTIFQNRFLDNSRDFYAKECQRLLRGADASTWLRHTQRRLGDEVDRCGTTIELETLPKILTVIEKTLISAHLQDFLVMEGSGLKWMIDNDKVEDLSILYKLITRVDDKKSALREILQRRVVELGIEIENALKDADFSSAQGVGDEAGEGERTKTLNPAAQQTAAAIKWVDDVLRLKDKFDSLLSQCFQDDLVIQTALTKSFTNFINLFGRSSEYVSLYIDDNLKRGIRGKTEAEVDGVLEKAIVLIRYLQDRDLFQTYYQRHLARRLLHGKSESHDVEKQIISRMKQELGQQFTSKFEGMFRDLGTSMELTSTYRAHIYRVGDGSKTIDLHISVLTTNYWPPEVMGRQASIGDGSQIMCNYPHEVRRLQASFEQFYLATRNGRKLTWIGSTGSAEIRCTFPAMPGKSGALARERRYELNVSTYAMAVLLLFNDLDDGESLSFDEIQAKTGISTQDLMRTLTAIAVAPKSRVLSKDPPTKSIKTGDKFCFNASFQSKSVRIKAPIINAVSRVEDTQERRTTEEKNTQTRAHIIDAAIVRTMKSRKELSHSQLVSEVLGQLSARFKPEVSLIKKRIEDLIVREYLERPEDEDAPSAYRRHMATTASRGLRQAGKVVCIGRNYAAHIAELQNPKPKQPFFFLKPPSSMLLPGEGPCLRPKGVDMHFEVELALVMGKVVRDLRAEDEQGAMDAIEAYAVAIDMTARNTQDEAKKKGLPWSIAKGFDTFLPMSRPIPKAAVADPYDAELYLDVNGLARQRASTGLMVYRIPRILSDISRVMTLHQGDIVLTGTPAGVGPVAPGDVMRAGLLVGGRDVAEGRIEVAVEESPSSYVFAQT
;
A
#
# COMPACT_ATOMS: atom_id res chain seq x y z
N MET A 1 37.98 56.72 53.99
CA MET A 1 37.17 57.87 53.51
C MET A 1 37.92 58.56 52.38
N ILE A 2 37.21 59.11 51.40
CA ILE A 2 37.78 59.86 50.27
C ILE A 2 38.68 61.01 50.77
N SER A 3 39.85 61.15 50.13
CA SER A 3 40.57 62.39 49.73
C SER A 3 42.08 62.32 49.96
N GLY A 4 42.87 62.86 49.03
CA GLY A 4 44.32 63.00 49.19
C GLY A 4 45.05 63.57 47.97
N ARG A 5 45.55 64.81 48.13
CA ARG A 5 46.52 65.53 47.27
C ARG A 5 47.87 64.80 47.13
N GLY A 6 48.56 65.07 46.02
CA GLY A 6 49.98 65.49 46.05
C GLY A 6 51.02 64.52 45.48
N GLY A 7 52.02 65.09 44.79
CA GLY A 7 53.40 64.61 44.89
C GLY A 7 54.08 64.05 43.63
N SER A 8 54.69 64.95 42.87
CA SER A 8 56.10 64.89 42.39
C SER A 8 56.73 63.56 41.93
N GLY A 9 57.19 63.56 40.67
CA GLY A 9 58.63 63.41 40.38
C GLY A 9 59.05 62.22 39.53
N ALA A 10 59.50 62.47 38.30
CA ALA A 10 60.70 61.85 37.73
C ALA A 10 61.22 62.66 36.52
N ARG A 11 62.53 62.92 36.53
CA ARG A 11 63.28 63.80 35.63
C ARG A 11 63.45 63.19 34.23
N GLY A 12 63.05 63.91 33.18
CA GLY A 12 63.57 63.72 31.82
C GLY A 12 64.82 64.58 31.62
N GLY A 13 65.98 63.94 31.46
CA GLY A 13 67.28 64.60 31.30
C GLY A 13 67.36 65.43 30.02
N ARG A 14 67.71 66.72 30.15
CA ARG A 14 68.13 67.59 29.04
C ARG A 14 69.54 67.20 28.59
N ILE A 15 69.65 66.58 27.41
CA ILE A 15 70.91 66.41 26.69
C ILE A 15 71.25 67.74 26.00
N ARG A 16 72.48 68.24 26.18
CA ARG A 16 72.98 69.47 25.51
C ARG A 16 73.05 69.25 23.99
N PRO A 17 72.73 70.26 23.15
CA PRO A 17 72.83 70.11 21.70
C PRO A 17 74.32 70.02 21.29
N PRO A 18 74.73 69.04 20.46
CA PRO A 18 76.06 69.04 19.87
C PRO A 18 76.16 70.13 18.80
N ARG A 19 77.33 70.76 18.71
CA ARG A 19 77.66 71.83 17.77
C ARG A 19 77.34 71.40 16.33
N ARG A 20 76.52 72.22 15.67
CA ARG A 20 76.19 72.17 14.25
C ARG A 20 77.48 72.33 13.43
N PHE A 21 78.08 71.25 12.96
CA PHE A 21 78.96 71.30 11.80
C PHE A 21 78.06 71.37 10.56
N VAL A 22 78.02 72.55 9.95
CA VAL A 22 77.49 72.73 8.60
C VAL A 22 78.45 72.00 7.65
N ARG A 23 78.03 70.85 7.11
CA ARG A 23 78.51 70.37 5.81
C ARG A 23 77.38 70.58 4.81
N SER A 24 77.63 71.46 3.86
CA SER A 24 76.72 71.76 2.76
C SER A 24 76.78 70.64 1.70
N ASN A 25 75.63 70.35 1.09
CA ASN A 25 75.44 69.65 -0.19
C ASN A 25 76.03 68.24 -0.33
N GLY A 26 75.21 67.23 -0.01
CA GLY A 26 75.47 65.83 -0.37
C GLY A 26 74.30 64.87 -0.14
N GLU A 27 73.05 65.35 0.05
CA GLU A 27 71.91 64.48 0.38
C GLU A 27 71.54 63.52 -0.78
N GLY A 28 71.77 63.90 -2.04
CA GLY A 28 71.58 63.03 -3.21
C GLY A 28 72.76 62.09 -3.51
N ALA A 29 74.00 62.48 -3.17
CA ALA A 29 75.19 61.70 -3.49
C ALA A 29 75.30 60.40 -2.67
N ASP A 30 74.79 60.40 -1.44
CA ASP A 30 74.79 59.23 -0.55
C ASP A 30 73.64 58.25 -0.90
N PHE A 31 72.56 58.73 -1.54
CA PHE A 31 71.52 57.86 -2.13
C PHE A 31 72.05 57.19 -3.40
N GLU A 32 72.58 57.97 -4.34
CA GLU A 32 73.06 57.43 -5.62
C GLU A 32 74.24 56.47 -5.43
N ALA A 33 75.15 56.71 -4.47
CA ALA A 33 76.22 55.75 -4.16
C ALA A 33 75.70 54.42 -3.59
N CYS A 34 74.73 54.47 -2.66
CA CYS A 34 74.11 53.26 -2.12
C CYS A 34 73.21 52.56 -3.16
N TRP A 35 72.53 53.31 -4.03
CA TRP A 35 71.74 52.77 -5.14
C TRP A 35 72.61 52.11 -6.20
N HIS A 36 73.74 52.70 -6.59
CA HIS A 36 74.69 52.09 -7.53
C HIS A 36 75.21 50.74 -7.01
N MET A 37 75.56 50.68 -5.71
CA MET A 37 75.98 49.43 -5.06
C MET A 37 74.86 48.38 -5.06
N LEU A 38 73.61 48.78 -4.78
CA LEU A 38 72.46 47.89 -4.85
C LEU A 38 72.18 47.44 -6.30
N ALA A 39 72.21 48.35 -7.28
CA ALA A 39 71.94 48.04 -8.69
C ALA A 39 72.99 47.09 -9.31
N GLU A 40 74.26 47.23 -8.94
CA GLU A 40 75.30 46.27 -9.32
C GLU A 40 75.05 44.90 -8.68
N ALA A 41 74.69 44.86 -7.39
CA ALA A 41 74.35 43.60 -6.74
C ALA A 41 73.10 42.94 -7.33
N LEU A 42 72.06 43.70 -7.67
CA LEU A 42 70.87 43.20 -8.36
C LEU A 42 71.23 42.59 -9.71
N ARG A 43 72.12 43.24 -10.47
CA ARG A 43 72.62 42.71 -11.75
C ARG A 43 73.42 41.42 -11.56
N ASP A 44 74.25 41.34 -10.52
CA ASP A 44 75.03 40.14 -10.20
C ASP A 44 74.13 38.97 -9.74
N ILE A 45 73.04 39.26 -9.01
CA ILE A 45 72.03 38.28 -8.60
C ILE A 45 71.32 37.69 -9.83
N HIS A 46 70.87 38.53 -10.76
CA HIS A 46 70.26 38.05 -12.01
C HIS A 46 71.24 37.31 -12.92
N ASN A 47 72.54 37.66 -12.90
CA ASN A 47 73.60 36.95 -13.62
C ASN A 47 74.11 35.70 -12.88
N LYS A 48 73.47 35.27 -11.78
CA LYS A 48 73.85 34.11 -10.96
C LYS A 48 75.29 34.17 -10.42
N SER A 49 75.84 35.37 -10.26
CA SER A 49 77.23 35.64 -9.84
C SER A 49 77.30 36.08 -8.38
N CYS A 50 76.59 35.40 -7.48
CA CYS A 50 76.40 35.85 -6.09
C CYS A 50 77.60 35.63 -5.16
N GLY A 51 78.63 34.89 -5.58
CA GLY A 51 79.74 34.47 -4.71
C GLY A 51 80.66 35.59 -4.20
N ARG A 52 80.51 36.82 -4.70
CA ARG A 52 81.29 38.01 -4.29
C ARG A 52 80.46 39.03 -3.50
N LEU A 53 79.18 38.79 -3.29
CA LEU A 53 78.26 39.73 -2.65
C LEU A 53 78.25 39.54 -1.13
N SER A 54 78.39 40.64 -0.39
CA SER A 54 78.14 40.66 1.06
C SER A 54 76.70 41.09 1.33
N PHE A 55 75.83 40.12 1.62
CA PHE A 55 74.41 40.38 1.92
C PHE A 55 74.22 41.34 3.10
N GLU A 56 75.13 41.32 4.08
CA GLU A 56 75.09 42.23 5.23
C GLU A 56 75.40 43.69 4.82
N GLU A 57 76.37 43.92 3.93
CA GLU A 57 76.70 45.25 3.44
C GLU A 57 75.57 45.83 2.57
N LEU A 58 74.97 45.00 1.73
CA LEU A 58 73.83 45.37 0.89
C LEU A 58 72.58 45.66 1.74
N TYR A 59 72.30 44.83 2.75
CA TYR A 59 71.23 45.09 3.71
C TYR A 59 71.46 46.41 4.48
N ARG A 60 72.70 46.69 4.91
CA ARG A 60 73.06 47.96 5.56
C ARG A 60 72.88 49.16 4.62
N ALA A 61 73.19 49.01 3.33
CA ALA A 61 72.96 50.04 2.31
C ALA A 61 71.46 50.34 2.13
N ALA A 62 70.63 49.30 1.99
CA ALA A 62 69.18 49.44 1.94
C ALA A 62 68.61 50.07 3.22
N TYR A 63 69.06 49.61 4.39
CA TYR A 63 68.71 50.16 5.71
C TYR A 63 69.02 51.66 5.83
N LYS A 64 70.21 52.09 5.38
CA LYS A 64 70.64 53.49 5.40
C LYS A 64 69.74 54.38 4.54
N ILE A 65 69.27 53.90 3.39
CA ILE A 65 68.35 54.62 2.50
C ILE A 65 66.97 54.77 3.14
N VAL A 66 66.42 53.69 3.72
CA VAL A 66 65.09 53.69 4.34
C VAL A 66 65.03 54.61 5.57
N ILE A 67 66.07 54.61 6.41
CA ILE A 67 66.16 55.52 7.58
C ILE A 67 66.15 57.00 7.18
N LYS A 68 66.70 57.32 6.01
CA LYS A 68 66.73 58.69 5.49
C LYS A 68 65.40 59.14 4.87
N LYS A 69 64.31 58.40 5.07
CA LYS A 69 62.97 58.66 4.50
C LYS A 69 62.93 58.62 2.97
N GLN A 70 63.87 57.95 2.33
CA GLN A 70 63.92 57.76 0.87
C GLN A 70 63.44 56.37 0.42
N GLY A 71 62.59 55.71 1.24
CA GLY A 71 62.07 54.37 0.96
C GLY A 71 61.24 54.29 -0.34
N GLY A 72 60.37 55.27 -0.61
CA GLY A 72 59.57 55.30 -1.84
C GLY A 72 60.41 55.41 -3.11
N ALA A 73 61.45 56.24 -3.10
CA ALA A 73 62.37 56.37 -4.23
C ALA A 73 63.17 55.08 -4.48
N LEU A 74 63.56 54.35 -3.42
CA LEU A 74 64.21 53.05 -3.56
C LEU A 74 63.27 52.01 -4.16
N TYR A 75 62.02 51.95 -3.69
CA TYR A 75 61.00 51.04 -4.21
C TYR A 75 60.74 51.25 -5.71
N ASP A 76 60.54 52.50 -6.14
CA ASP A 76 60.27 52.82 -7.55
C ASP A 76 61.50 52.57 -8.44
N ARG A 77 62.72 52.79 -7.93
CA ARG A 77 63.98 52.48 -8.63
C ARG A 77 64.21 50.98 -8.81
N VAL A 78 63.90 50.16 -7.80
CA VAL A 78 63.96 48.68 -7.90
C VAL A 78 62.92 48.19 -8.92
N LYS A 79 61.69 48.70 -8.88
CA LYS A 79 60.65 48.39 -9.87
C LYS A 79 61.14 48.69 -11.30
N HIS A 80 61.68 49.89 -11.52
CA HIS A 80 62.17 50.28 -12.83
C HIS A 80 63.38 49.46 -13.31
N PHE A 81 64.26 49.06 -12.39
CA PHE A 81 65.38 48.17 -12.72
C PHE A 81 64.90 46.81 -13.24
N GLU A 82 63.92 46.19 -12.58
CA GLU A 82 63.33 44.92 -13.01
C GLU A 82 62.63 45.04 -14.37
N GLU A 83 61.89 46.12 -14.60
CA GLU A 83 61.25 46.39 -15.91
C GLU A 83 62.29 46.48 -17.05
N GLN A 84 63.40 47.20 -16.83
CA GLN A 84 64.49 47.29 -17.80
C GLN A 84 65.18 45.94 -18.02
N TRP A 85 65.36 45.15 -16.95
CA TRP A 85 65.97 43.83 -17.04
C TRP A 85 65.14 42.88 -17.90
N PHE A 86 63.81 42.85 -17.70
CA PHE A 86 62.90 42.04 -18.51
C PHE A 86 62.96 42.41 -19.99
N ALA A 87 62.91 43.71 -20.31
CA ALA A 87 62.94 44.20 -21.68
C ALA A 87 64.26 43.84 -22.41
N GLN A 88 65.41 43.94 -21.74
CA GLN A 88 66.71 43.78 -22.38
C GLN A 88 67.22 42.33 -22.41
N HIS A 89 66.92 41.52 -21.38
CA HIS A 89 67.59 40.23 -21.17
C HIS A 89 66.65 39.02 -21.16
N VAL A 90 65.35 39.21 -20.90
CA VAL A 90 64.40 38.10 -20.70
C VAL A 90 63.47 37.94 -21.91
N ILE A 91 62.82 39.00 -22.37
CA ILE A 91 61.92 38.96 -23.53
C ILE A 91 62.63 38.44 -24.79
N PRO A 92 63.84 38.89 -25.17
CA PRO A 92 64.52 38.39 -26.36
C PRO A 92 64.84 36.89 -26.31
N LYS A 93 65.06 36.33 -25.11
CA LYS A 93 65.28 34.89 -24.95
C LYS A 93 63.99 34.09 -25.18
N ILE A 94 62.85 34.64 -24.76
CA ILE A 94 61.53 34.01 -24.96
C ILE A 94 61.12 34.10 -26.43
N GLU A 95 61.38 35.21 -27.12
CA GLU A 95 61.07 35.39 -28.55
C GLU A 95 61.74 34.32 -29.43
N VAL A 96 62.99 33.98 -29.15
CA VAL A 96 63.74 32.93 -29.90
C VAL A 96 63.09 31.55 -29.75
N LEU A 97 62.40 31.30 -28.63
CA LEU A 97 61.73 30.02 -28.36
C LEU A 97 60.38 29.89 -29.10
N VAL A 98 59.80 31.00 -29.58
CA VAL A 98 58.53 31.01 -30.31
C VAL A 98 58.77 30.80 -31.80
N THR A 99 58.71 29.54 -32.22
CA THR A 99 58.88 29.15 -33.62
C THR A 99 57.56 29.25 -34.39
N LYS A 100 57.62 29.40 -35.72
CA LYS A 100 56.42 29.39 -36.61
C LYS A 100 55.61 28.09 -36.48
N SER A 101 56.27 26.96 -36.25
CA SER A 101 55.61 25.67 -35.99
C SER A 101 54.76 25.69 -34.72
N LEU A 102 55.15 26.47 -33.71
CA LEU A 102 54.44 26.60 -32.44
C LEU A 102 53.19 27.48 -32.56
N ILE A 103 53.25 28.54 -33.39
CA ILE A 103 52.09 29.40 -33.70
C ILE A 103 51.03 28.61 -34.50
N ASN A 104 51.45 27.71 -35.40
CA ASN A 104 50.53 26.88 -36.19
C ASN A 104 49.78 25.81 -35.37
N ILE A 105 50.28 25.42 -34.18
CA ILE A 105 49.60 24.49 -33.27
C ILE A 105 48.20 25.03 -32.88
N GLY A 106 48.03 26.35 -32.83
CA GLY A 106 46.75 26.98 -32.50
C GLY A 106 45.73 27.05 -33.64
N VAL A 107 46.13 26.84 -34.91
CA VAL A 107 45.28 27.10 -36.09
C VAL A 107 44.97 25.84 -36.90
N ASP A 108 45.92 24.91 -37.03
CA ASP A 108 45.68 23.68 -37.79
C ASP A 108 46.49 22.48 -37.23
N LYS A 109 45.82 21.64 -36.43
CA LYS A 109 46.44 20.45 -35.79
C LYS A 109 46.90 19.38 -36.81
N SER A 110 46.51 19.49 -38.08
CA SER A 110 46.68 18.46 -39.11
C SER A 110 48.02 18.52 -39.86
N SER A 111 48.72 19.65 -39.82
CA SER A 111 49.89 19.89 -40.69
C SER A 111 51.25 19.50 -40.09
N CYS A 112 51.30 19.04 -38.83
CA CYS A 112 52.55 18.84 -38.08
C CYS A 112 52.54 17.51 -37.31
N SER A 113 53.67 16.80 -37.28
CA SER A 113 53.76 15.49 -36.62
C SER A 113 53.66 15.60 -35.10
N VAL A 114 53.08 14.60 -34.43
CA VAL A 114 52.91 14.58 -32.96
C VAL A 114 54.26 14.74 -32.23
N ASN A 115 55.31 14.09 -32.72
CA ASN A 115 56.66 14.18 -32.14
C ASN A 115 57.27 15.59 -32.25
N GLU A 116 57.07 16.26 -33.38
CA GLU A 116 57.58 17.62 -33.59
C GLU A 116 56.83 18.64 -32.72
N ARG A 117 55.51 18.48 -32.60
CA ARG A 117 54.68 19.29 -31.70
C ARG A 117 55.08 19.09 -30.24
N ARG A 118 55.31 17.84 -29.82
CA ARG A 118 55.78 17.53 -28.46
C ARG A 118 57.09 18.21 -28.14
N GLN A 119 58.13 17.99 -28.97
CA GLN A 119 59.47 18.54 -28.72
C GLN A 119 59.51 20.07 -28.74
N THR A 120 58.80 20.68 -29.69
CA THR A 120 58.70 22.15 -29.80
C THR A 120 57.95 22.72 -28.60
N GLY A 121 56.86 22.08 -28.17
CA GLY A 121 56.10 22.49 -26.99
C GLY A 121 56.89 22.34 -25.68
N GLU A 122 57.56 21.20 -25.47
CA GLU A 122 58.38 20.96 -24.27
C GLU A 122 59.54 21.96 -24.15
N LYS A 123 60.23 22.27 -25.27
CA LYS A 123 61.30 23.28 -25.28
C LYS A 123 60.78 24.66 -24.86
N PHE A 124 59.60 25.04 -25.33
CA PHE A 124 58.99 26.32 -24.98
C PHE A 124 58.54 26.37 -23.51
N ILE A 125 57.79 25.36 -23.04
CA ILE A 125 57.35 25.27 -21.63
C ILE A 125 58.57 25.26 -20.69
N LYS A 126 59.61 24.50 -21.04
CA LYS A 126 60.86 24.46 -20.28
C LYS A 126 61.54 25.83 -20.21
N GLY A 127 61.60 26.55 -21.33
CA GLY A 127 62.20 27.89 -21.36
C GLY A 127 61.44 28.91 -20.49
N ILE A 128 60.11 28.86 -20.49
CA ILE A 128 59.28 29.71 -19.61
C ILE A 128 59.46 29.32 -18.14
N ARG A 129 59.43 28.03 -17.83
CA ARG A 129 59.68 27.52 -16.47
C ARG A 129 61.05 27.96 -15.95
N ASP A 130 62.12 27.74 -16.72
CA ASP A 130 63.48 28.07 -16.31
C ASP A 130 63.61 29.59 -16.04
N THR A 131 62.96 30.41 -16.86
CA THR A 131 62.91 31.86 -16.68
C THR A 131 62.16 32.26 -15.40
N TRP A 132 61.05 31.59 -15.09
CA TRP A 132 60.29 31.82 -13.86
C TRP A 132 61.03 31.37 -12.60
N GLU A 133 61.64 30.18 -12.63
CA GLU A 133 62.41 29.66 -11.50
C GLU A 133 63.63 30.54 -11.21
N ASP A 134 64.31 31.01 -12.27
CA ASP A 134 65.41 31.98 -12.16
C ASP A 134 64.93 33.30 -11.56
N HIS A 135 63.82 33.86 -12.07
CA HIS A 135 63.22 35.09 -11.53
C HIS A 135 62.86 34.93 -10.05
N ASN A 136 62.13 33.87 -9.70
CA ASN A 136 61.70 33.61 -8.33
C ASN A 136 62.91 33.44 -7.38
N MET A 137 63.97 32.76 -7.82
CA MET A 137 65.20 32.62 -7.03
C MET A 137 65.89 33.97 -6.80
N SER A 138 66.02 34.77 -7.86
CA SER A 138 66.58 36.13 -7.78
C SER A 138 65.74 37.03 -6.86
N MET A 139 64.41 36.95 -6.95
CA MET A 139 63.50 37.74 -6.10
C MET A 139 63.56 37.35 -4.62
N ASN A 140 63.71 36.06 -4.29
CA ASN A 140 63.91 35.64 -2.91
C ASN A 140 65.20 36.24 -2.32
N MET A 141 66.30 36.22 -3.07
CA MET A 141 67.57 36.86 -2.65
C MET A 141 67.43 38.38 -2.50
N MET A 142 66.65 39.02 -3.38
CA MET A 142 66.36 40.45 -3.29
C MET A 142 65.50 40.80 -2.08
N ALA A 143 64.50 39.98 -1.75
CA ALA A 143 63.66 40.16 -0.58
C ALA A 143 64.49 40.12 0.72
N ASP A 144 65.49 39.25 0.80
CA ASP A 144 66.42 39.20 1.94
C ASP A 144 67.24 40.49 2.08
N ILE A 145 67.74 41.04 0.96
CA ILE A 145 68.51 42.30 0.93
C ILE A 145 67.62 43.50 1.29
N LEU A 146 66.37 43.51 0.80
CA LEU A 146 65.41 44.59 0.96
C LEU A 146 64.45 44.40 2.13
N MET A 147 64.69 43.41 3.01
CA MET A 147 63.78 43.05 4.12
C MET A 147 63.42 44.26 5.00
N TYR A 148 64.34 45.21 5.18
CA TYR A 148 64.07 46.42 5.96
C TYR A 148 63.20 47.46 5.22
N LEU A 149 63.22 47.49 3.88
CA LEU A 149 62.31 48.29 3.08
C LEU A 149 60.87 47.82 3.28
N ASP A 150 60.64 46.51 3.26
CA ASP A 150 59.31 45.94 3.49
C ASP A 150 58.84 46.15 4.94
N ARG A 151 59.69 45.90 5.95
CA ARG A 151 59.32 46.12 7.35
C ARG A 151 59.19 47.59 7.75
N GLY A 152 60.00 48.47 7.15
CA GLY A 152 60.15 49.86 7.57
C GLY A 152 59.28 50.85 6.78
N TYR A 153 58.92 50.55 5.53
CA TYR A 153 58.21 51.48 4.65
C TYR A 153 56.86 50.92 4.17
N THR A 154 56.81 49.71 3.60
CA THR A 154 55.55 49.19 3.02
C THR A 154 54.50 48.86 4.08
N GLN A 155 54.90 48.47 5.31
CA GLN A 155 53.96 48.32 6.45
C GLN A 155 53.38 49.64 7.00
N GLN A 156 54.01 50.79 6.70
CA GLN A 156 53.56 52.10 7.20
C GLN A 156 52.60 52.81 6.23
N GLU A 157 52.57 52.43 4.95
CA GLU A 157 51.65 52.95 3.94
C GLU A 157 50.55 51.93 3.59
N PRO A 158 49.26 52.20 3.88
CA PRO A 158 48.17 51.22 3.69
C PRO A 158 47.92 50.74 2.25
N ASN A 159 48.44 51.46 1.24
CA ASN A 159 48.16 51.21 -0.18
C ASN A 159 49.34 50.59 -0.94
N ARG A 160 50.45 50.21 -0.28
CA ARG A 160 51.61 49.61 -0.97
C ARG A 160 51.84 48.16 -0.57
N VAL A 161 51.95 47.30 -1.58
CA VAL A 161 52.22 45.87 -1.45
C VAL A 161 53.75 45.65 -1.29
N PRO A 162 54.20 44.61 -0.56
CA PRO A 162 55.62 44.27 -0.46
C PRO A 162 56.35 44.24 -1.80
N ILE A 163 57.64 44.60 -1.81
CA ILE A 163 58.43 44.68 -3.06
C ILE A 163 58.48 43.32 -3.76
N PHE A 164 58.57 42.23 -3.01
CA PHE A 164 58.53 40.86 -3.54
C PHE A 164 57.26 40.57 -4.35
N ALA A 165 56.08 40.86 -3.79
CA ALA A 165 54.81 40.65 -4.48
C ALA A 165 54.68 41.54 -5.73
N THR A 166 55.24 42.76 -5.66
CA THR A 166 55.24 43.70 -6.79
C THR A 166 56.14 43.21 -7.93
N THR A 167 57.34 42.73 -7.64
CA THR A 167 58.26 42.20 -8.66
C THR A 167 57.78 40.87 -9.24
N ILE A 168 57.05 40.07 -8.46
CA ILE A 168 56.33 38.90 -8.97
C ILE A 168 55.18 39.32 -9.90
N ALA A 169 54.41 40.37 -9.56
CA ALA A 169 53.37 40.92 -10.44
C ALA A 169 53.94 41.52 -11.74
N LEU A 170 55.15 42.10 -11.72
CA LEU A 170 55.81 42.58 -12.94
C LEU A 170 56.07 41.45 -13.95
N PHE A 171 56.33 40.22 -13.50
CA PHE A 171 56.48 39.06 -14.39
C PHE A 171 55.17 38.79 -15.16
N ARG A 172 54.01 38.90 -14.49
CA ARG A 172 52.70 38.81 -15.15
C ARG A 172 52.55 39.90 -16.22
N ASP A 173 52.81 41.15 -15.86
CA ASP A 173 52.48 42.30 -16.72
C ASP A 173 53.44 42.48 -17.90
N HIS A 174 54.73 42.24 -17.69
CA HIS A 174 55.76 42.51 -18.71
C HIS A 174 56.25 41.27 -19.46
N ILE A 175 56.00 40.06 -18.94
CA ILE A 175 56.38 38.81 -19.63
C ILE A 175 55.13 38.09 -20.15
N LEU A 176 54.22 37.69 -19.26
CA LEU A 176 53.06 36.88 -19.67
C LEU A 176 52.04 37.65 -20.50
N ARG A 177 51.85 38.95 -20.20
CA ARG A 177 50.98 39.88 -20.95
C ARG A 177 51.72 40.63 -22.07
N SER A 178 52.97 40.24 -22.39
CA SER A 178 53.70 40.82 -23.51
C SER A 178 53.22 40.28 -24.85
N CYS A 179 53.26 41.14 -25.87
CA CYS A 179 53.08 40.77 -27.28
C CYS A 179 54.45 40.57 -27.92
N LEU A 180 54.71 39.38 -28.46
CA LEU A 180 56.02 38.99 -28.99
C LEU A 180 56.35 39.59 -30.36
N ASN A 181 55.37 40.11 -31.10
CA ASN A 181 55.59 40.81 -32.38
C ASN A 181 54.63 41.99 -32.54
N GLU A 182 55.07 43.07 -33.20
CA GLU A 182 54.25 44.25 -33.53
C GLU A 182 53.00 43.91 -34.39
N ASN A 183 53.00 42.77 -35.08
CA ASN A 183 51.92 42.31 -35.96
C ASN A 183 51.04 41.19 -35.38
N SER A 184 51.32 40.67 -34.18
CA SER A 184 50.54 39.58 -33.57
C SER A 184 49.83 40.03 -32.30
N THR A 185 48.52 39.83 -32.23
CA THR A 185 47.68 40.15 -31.06
C THR A 185 47.67 39.05 -29.99
N GLN A 186 48.48 37.99 -30.13
CA GLN A 186 48.51 36.88 -29.18
C GLN A 186 49.51 37.14 -28.05
N LEU A 187 49.04 37.02 -26.81
CA LEU A 187 49.87 37.17 -25.62
C LEU A 187 50.71 35.91 -25.39
N VAL A 188 51.87 36.04 -24.74
CA VAL A 188 52.71 34.89 -24.34
C VAL A 188 51.90 33.90 -23.49
N VAL A 189 51.04 34.39 -22.59
CA VAL A 189 50.16 33.56 -21.77
C VAL A 189 49.18 32.73 -22.60
N ASP A 190 48.69 33.27 -23.72
CA ASP A 190 47.76 32.54 -24.59
C ASP A 190 48.45 31.36 -25.27
N ILE A 191 49.67 31.60 -25.77
CA ILE A 191 50.51 30.57 -26.41
C ILE A 191 50.90 29.50 -25.39
N LEU A 192 51.31 29.90 -24.18
CA LEU A 192 51.63 28.97 -23.09
C LEU A 192 50.46 28.05 -22.77
N ILE A 193 49.26 28.62 -22.58
CA ILE A 193 48.07 27.84 -22.26
C ILE A 193 47.74 26.89 -23.42
N LEU A 194 47.77 27.36 -24.68
CA LEU A 194 47.50 26.51 -25.84
C LEU A 194 48.46 25.31 -25.93
N VAL A 195 49.77 25.52 -25.72
CA VAL A 195 50.76 24.43 -25.74
C VAL A 195 50.56 23.48 -24.56
N MET A 196 50.25 23.99 -23.36
CA MET A 196 49.93 23.14 -22.20
C MET A 196 48.70 22.26 -22.47
N LEU A 197 47.64 22.83 -23.06
CA LEU A 197 46.42 22.09 -23.42
C LEU A 197 46.70 21.04 -24.50
N ASP A 198 47.55 21.35 -25.48
CA ASP A 198 47.90 20.43 -26.55
C ASP A 198 48.67 19.19 -26.04
N GLN A 199 49.61 19.39 -25.12
CA GLN A 199 50.33 18.30 -24.46
C GLN A 199 49.39 17.44 -23.60
N ILE A 200 48.43 18.07 -22.91
CA ILE A 200 47.39 17.36 -22.16
C ILE A 200 46.53 16.49 -23.09
N ASP A 201 46.14 17.00 -24.26
CA ASP A 201 45.38 16.24 -25.25
C ASP A 201 46.19 15.05 -25.81
N MET A 202 47.50 15.23 -26.07
CA MET A 202 48.40 14.13 -26.46
C MET A 202 48.44 13.02 -25.39
N GLU A 203 48.53 13.38 -24.11
CA GLU A 203 48.48 12.39 -23.03
C GLU A 203 47.13 11.67 -22.97
N ARG A 204 46.01 12.36 -23.24
CA ARG A 204 44.70 11.71 -23.33
C ARG A 204 44.62 10.70 -24.48
N GLU A 205 45.33 10.96 -25.58
CA GLU A 205 45.43 10.03 -26.71
C GLU A 205 46.42 8.87 -26.46
N GLY A 206 47.22 8.95 -25.39
CA GLY A 206 48.11 7.88 -24.92
C GLY A 206 49.60 8.18 -25.14
N ASP A 207 49.96 9.38 -25.59
CA ASP A 207 51.35 9.79 -25.75
C ASP A 207 52.01 10.14 -24.41
N VAL A 208 53.32 9.92 -24.32
CA VAL A 208 54.10 10.25 -23.13
C VAL A 208 54.55 11.71 -23.19
N ILE A 209 54.22 12.46 -22.13
CA ILE A 209 54.58 13.87 -21.92
C ILE A 209 55.35 14.05 -20.60
N ASP A 210 56.11 15.13 -20.48
CA ASP A 210 56.72 15.53 -19.20
C ASP A 210 55.69 16.24 -18.29
N ARG A 211 55.06 15.46 -17.41
CA ARG A 211 54.07 15.94 -16.42
C ARG A 211 54.63 17.00 -15.48
N ASN A 212 55.92 16.95 -15.16
CA ASN A 212 56.53 17.90 -14.21
C ASN A 212 56.65 19.29 -14.81
N LEU A 213 56.91 19.40 -16.12
CA LEU A 213 56.96 20.69 -16.81
C LEU A 213 55.62 21.42 -16.73
N ILE A 214 54.53 20.72 -17.05
CA ILE A 214 53.18 21.28 -16.98
C ILE A 214 52.83 21.64 -15.54
N ARG A 215 53.21 20.80 -14.56
CA ARG A 215 52.98 21.08 -13.14
C ARG A 215 53.72 22.33 -12.66
N SER A 216 54.98 22.53 -13.06
CA SER A 216 55.73 23.74 -12.69
C SER A 216 55.10 24.99 -13.28
N CYS A 217 54.63 24.95 -14.54
CA CYS A 217 53.93 26.08 -15.15
C CYS A 217 52.53 26.31 -14.57
N SER A 218 51.80 25.25 -14.20
CA SER A 218 50.53 25.33 -13.45
C SER A 218 50.73 26.06 -12.12
N ARG A 219 51.76 25.67 -11.35
CA ARG A 219 52.12 26.32 -10.09
C ARG A 219 52.53 27.77 -10.26
N MET A 220 53.29 28.09 -11.31
CA MET A 220 53.61 29.48 -11.67
C MET A 220 52.33 30.30 -11.86
N LEU A 221 51.36 29.80 -12.64
CA LEU A 221 50.08 30.49 -12.86
C LEU A 221 49.25 30.61 -11.58
N ASN A 222 49.41 29.68 -10.63
CA ASN A 222 48.75 29.75 -9.33
C ASN A 222 49.42 30.75 -8.38
N CYS A 223 50.73 30.98 -8.51
CA CYS A 223 51.44 32.01 -7.73
C CYS A 223 51.17 33.44 -8.21
N LEU A 224 50.62 33.62 -9.41
CA LEU A 224 50.39 34.93 -10.01
C LEU A 224 48.92 35.35 -9.87
N TYR A 225 48.68 36.45 -9.17
CA TYR A 225 47.35 37.05 -9.01
C TYR A 225 46.99 37.97 -10.18
N GLU A 226 45.71 38.18 -10.42
CA GLU A 226 45.22 39.08 -11.47
C GLU A 226 45.28 40.57 -11.10
N THR A 227 45.16 40.85 -9.80
CA THR A 227 45.24 42.18 -9.18
C THR A 227 46.31 42.21 -8.10
N GLU A 228 46.77 43.40 -7.70
CA GLU A 228 47.72 43.57 -6.58
C GLU A 228 47.10 43.21 -5.21
N GLU A 229 45.77 43.12 -5.14
CA GLU A 229 45.05 42.50 -4.03
C GLU A 229 45.20 40.97 -4.14
N GLU A 230 46.10 40.38 -3.33
CA GLU A 230 46.40 38.94 -3.25
C GLU A 230 45.20 38.11 -2.75
N GLN A 231 44.19 37.94 -3.60
CA GLN A 231 43.04 37.08 -3.34
C GLN A 231 43.26 35.70 -3.98
N ASP A 232 43.31 34.64 -3.15
CA ASP A 232 43.52 33.24 -3.58
C ASP A 232 42.57 32.76 -4.69
N SER A 233 41.37 33.35 -4.80
CA SER A 233 40.38 33.01 -5.84
C SER A 233 40.63 33.67 -7.21
N LYS A 234 41.58 34.61 -7.29
CA LYS A 234 41.88 35.41 -8.49
C LYS A 234 43.31 35.21 -8.97
N THR A 235 43.81 33.97 -8.92
CA THR A 235 45.06 33.60 -9.57
C THR A 235 44.84 33.43 -11.07
N LEU A 236 45.88 33.66 -11.88
CA LEU A 236 45.82 33.47 -13.34
C LEU A 236 45.46 32.02 -13.72
N TYR A 237 45.79 31.07 -12.83
CA TYR A 237 45.34 29.69 -12.96
C TYR A 237 43.82 29.59 -12.98
N PHE A 238 43.13 30.15 -11.97
CA PHE A 238 41.66 30.04 -11.88
C PHE A 238 40.92 30.91 -12.90
N THR A 239 41.43 32.10 -13.22
CA THR A 239 40.72 33.03 -14.10
C THR A 239 40.91 32.73 -15.59
N ILE A 240 42.12 32.32 -15.99
CA ILE A 240 42.45 32.09 -17.41
C ILE A 240 42.61 30.60 -17.72
N PHE A 241 43.56 29.91 -17.09
CA PHE A 241 43.92 28.54 -17.48
C PHE A 241 42.79 27.54 -17.22
N GLN A 242 42.18 27.56 -16.03
CA GLN A 242 41.13 26.61 -15.64
C GLN A 242 39.94 26.69 -16.59
N ASN A 243 39.49 27.89 -16.96
CA ASN A 243 38.34 28.06 -17.86
C ASN A 243 38.65 27.50 -19.26
N ARG A 244 39.82 27.84 -19.82
CA ARG A 244 40.26 27.31 -21.12
C ARG A 244 40.49 25.80 -21.11
N PHE A 245 41.01 25.27 -20.02
CA PHE A 245 41.17 23.82 -19.82
C PHE A 245 39.82 23.10 -19.83
N LEU A 246 38.83 23.63 -19.10
CA LEU A 246 37.49 23.03 -19.05
C LEU A 246 36.79 23.10 -20.41
N ASP A 247 36.95 24.19 -21.17
CA ASP A 247 36.36 24.32 -22.51
C ASP A 247 37.03 23.38 -23.52
N ASN A 248 38.36 23.30 -23.55
CA ASN A 248 39.08 22.35 -24.41
C ASN A 248 38.72 20.89 -24.06
N SER A 249 38.62 20.58 -22.76
CA SER A 249 38.22 19.25 -22.31
C SER A 249 36.79 18.90 -22.72
N ARG A 250 35.86 19.86 -22.70
CA ARG A 250 34.48 19.66 -23.18
C ARG A 250 34.47 19.29 -24.65
N ASP A 251 35.24 19.98 -25.47
CA ASP A 251 35.33 19.73 -26.91
C ASP A 251 36.00 18.38 -27.23
N PHE A 252 37.05 18.04 -26.49
CA PHE A 252 37.73 16.75 -26.60
C PHE A 252 36.78 15.60 -26.29
N TYR A 253 36.13 15.62 -25.12
CA TYR A 253 35.22 14.54 -24.70
C TYR A 253 33.94 14.48 -25.55
N ALA A 254 33.47 15.61 -26.09
CA ALA A 254 32.35 15.59 -27.04
C ALA A 254 32.70 14.84 -28.34
N LYS A 255 33.89 15.09 -28.92
CA LYS A 255 34.37 14.36 -30.10
C LYS A 255 34.60 12.88 -29.79
N GLU A 256 35.15 12.59 -28.61
CA GLU A 256 35.40 11.21 -28.18
C GLU A 256 34.10 10.43 -27.99
N CYS A 257 33.06 11.04 -27.38
CA CYS A 257 31.75 10.42 -27.23
C CYS A 257 31.10 10.08 -28.57
N GLN A 258 31.16 11.00 -29.55
CA GLN A 258 30.64 10.76 -30.90
C GLN A 258 31.33 9.59 -31.60
N ARG A 259 32.64 9.40 -31.37
CA ARG A 259 33.39 8.25 -31.89
C ARG A 259 32.92 6.94 -31.25
N LEU A 260 32.69 6.94 -29.93
CA LEU A 260 32.20 5.77 -29.20
C LEU A 260 30.79 5.38 -29.66
N LEU A 261 29.89 6.34 -29.87
CA LEU A 261 28.53 6.07 -30.36
C LEU A 261 28.51 5.40 -31.74
N ARG A 262 29.49 5.68 -32.61
CA ARG A 262 29.53 5.13 -33.97
C ARG A 262 30.16 3.74 -34.07
N GLY A 263 31.03 3.36 -33.14
CA GLY A 263 31.92 2.21 -33.33
C GLY A 263 32.17 1.33 -32.11
N ALA A 264 31.58 1.65 -30.96
CA ALA A 264 31.75 0.87 -29.73
C ALA A 264 30.41 0.31 -29.22
N ASP A 265 30.48 -0.85 -28.56
CA ASP A 265 29.38 -1.40 -27.76
C ASP A 265 29.26 -0.69 -26.41
N ALA A 266 28.09 -0.83 -25.77
CA ALA A 266 27.83 -0.18 -24.49
C ALA A 266 28.83 -0.62 -23.39
N SER A 267 29.27 -1.90 -23.38
CA SER A 267 30.30 -2.38 -22.44
C SER A 267 31.67 -1.70 -22.63
N THR A 268 32.10 -1.44 -23.87
CA THR A 268 33.35 -0.69 -24.10
C THR A 268 33.19 0.77 -23.66
N TRP A 269 32.04 1.40 -23.93
CA TRP A 269 31.77 2.76 -23.44
C TRP A 269 31.84 2.85 -21.91
N LEU A 270 31.26 1.89 -21.17
CA LEU A 270 31.30 1.87 -19.70
C LEU A 270 32.73 1.81 -19.16
N ARG A 271 33.52 0.84 -19.64
CA ARG A 271 34.92 0.68 -19.21
C ARG A 271 35.79 1.87 -19.61
N HIS A 272 35.55 2.42 -20.80
CA HIS A 272 36.26 3.61 -21.30
C HIS A 272 35.96 4.84 -20.44
N THR A 273 34.69 5.09 -20.14
CA THR A 273 34.25 6.22 -19.30
C THR A 273 34.82 6.10 -17.89
N GLN A 274 34.80 4.90 -17.29
CA GLN A 274 35.40 4.66 -15.98
C GLN A 274 36.91 4.92 -15.98
N ARG A 275 37.63 4.49 -17.03
CA ARG A 275 39.06 4.77 -17.19
C ARG A 275 39.32 6.27 -17.28
N ARG A 276 38.59 7.00 -18.12
CA ARG A 276 38.74 8.47 -18.29
C ARG A 276 38.52 9.24 -16.99
N LEU A 277 37.54 8.85 -16.17
CA LEU A 277 37.34 9.43 -14.85
C LEU A 277 38.57 9.21 -13.94
N GLY A 278 39.17 8.01 -13.97
CA GLY A 278 40.40 7.71 -13.24
C GLY A 278 41.61 8.49 -13.75
N ASP A 279 41.78 8.58 -15.06
CA ASP A 279 42.88 9.31 -15.71
C ASP A 279 42.86 10.80 -15.33
N GLU A 280 41.67 11.42 -15.25
CA GLU A 280 41.53 12.84 -14.90
C GLU A 280 41.71 13.11 -13.41
N VAL A 281 41.38 12.14 -12.55
CA VAL A 281 41.75 12.17 -11.13
C VAL A 281 43.26 12.14 -10.96
N ASP A 282 43.95 11.23 -11.67
CA ASP A 282 45.43 11.16 -11.67
C ASP A 282 46.05 12.45 -12.21
N ARG A 283 45.47 13.02 -13.28
CA ARG A 283 45.94 14.28 -13.89
C ARG A 283 45.86 15.46 -12.92
N CYS A 284 44.76 15.60 -12.18
CA CYS A 284 44.62 16.65 -11.15
C CYS A 284 45.52 16.41 -9.92
N GLY A 285 45.98 15.18 -9.68
CA GLY A 285 46.94 14.88 -8.62
C GLY A 285 48.40 15.10 -9.04
N THR A 286 48.72 14.81 -10.31
CA THR A 286 50.10 14.72 -10.80
C THR A 286 50.53 15.90 -11.67
N THR A 287 49.64 16.46 -12.48
CA THR A 287 49.99 17.37 -13.61
C THR A 287 49.43 18.78 -13.44
N ILE A 288 48.20 18.94 -12.96
CA ILE A 288 47.54 20.24 -12.71
C ILE A 288 47.09 20.38 -11.25
N GLU A 289 46.45 21.50 -10.88
CA GLU A 289 46.00 21.74 -9.49
C GLU A 289 44.73 20.96 -9.11
N LEU A 290 44.70 20.46 -7.87
CA LEU A 290 43.65 19.56 -7.35
C LEU A 290 42.27 20.24 -7.27
N GLU A 291 42.23 21.55 -7.09
CA GLU A 291 41.02 22.37 -7.01
C GLU A 291 40.20 22.35 -8.31
N THR A 292 40.80 21.90 -9.42
CA THR A 292 40.12 21.75 -10.72
C THR A 292 39.32 20.46 -10.83
N LEU A 293 39.63 19.47 -10.00
CA LEU A 293 39.04 18.13 -10.00
C LEU A 293 37.49 18.14 -10.04
N PRO A 294 36.76 18.84 -9.14
CA PRO A 294 35.30 18.80 -9.16
C PRO A 294 34.71 19.35 -10.47
N LYS A 295 35.34 20.36 -11.07
CA LYS A 295 34.85 20.98 -12.31
C LYS A 295 35.07 20.09 -13.53
N ILE A 296 36.25 19.45 -13.65
CA ILE A 296 36.53 18.55 -14.78
C ILE A 296 35.69 17.27 -14.73
N LEU A 297 35.46 16.72 -13.54
CA LEU A 297 34.57 15.56 -13.37
C LEU A 297 33.15 15.90 -13.84
N THR A 298 32.65 17.09 -13.49
CA THR A 298 31.32 17.57 -13.96
C THR A 298 31.27 17.67 -15.49
N VAL A 299 32.36 18.08 -16.15
CA VAL A 299 32.43 18.13 -17.62
C VAL A 299 32.30 16.73 -18.21
N ILE A 300 33.09 15.77 -17.73
CA ILE A 300 33.06 14.37 -18.20
C ILE A 300 31.69 13.74 -17.97
N GLU A 301 31.13 13.94 -16.77
CA GLU A 301 29.81 13.45 -16.41
C GLU A 301 28.73 14.00 -17.36
N LYS A 302 28.78 15.31 -17.68
CA LYS A 302 27.82 15.91 -18.61
C LYS A 302 28.00 15.44 -20.06
N THR A 303 29.24 15.33 -20.54
CA THR A 303 29.51 15.03 -21.96
C THR A 303 29.50 13.55 -22.29
N LEU A 304 30.12 12.70 -21.47
CA LEU A 304 30.24 11.25 -21.73
C LEU A 304 29.05 10.46 -21.20
N ILE A 305 28.36 10.96 -20.16
CA ILE A 305 27.25 10.25 -19.50
C ILE A 305 25.93 10.95 -19.82
N SER A 306 25.66 12.13 -19.25
CA SER A 306 24.32 12.74 -19.27
C SER A 306 23.77 13.01 -20.67
N ALA A 307 24.61 13.46 -21.61
CA ALA A 307 24.18 13.84 -22.95
C ALA A 307 23.67 12.65 -23.79
N HIS A 308 24.25 11.45 -23.59
CA HIS A 308 24.03 10.28 -24.45
C HIS A 308 23.63 9.03 -23.68
N LEU A 309 23.27 9.15 -22.40
CA LEU A 309 22.90 8.02 -21.54
C LEU A 309 21.78 7.18 -22.17
N GLN A 310 20.75 7.82 -22.71
CA GLN A 310 19.63 7.10 -23.33
C GLN A 310 20.04 6.35 -24.61
N ASP A 311 20.93 6.93 -25.40
CA ASP A 311 21.41 6.32 -26.66
C ASP A 311 22.15 5.01 -26.38
N PHE A 312 23.04 4.99 -25.38
CA PHE A 312 23.76 3.78 -24.97
C PHE A 312 22.86 2.75 -24.28
N LEU A 313 21.84 3.19 -23.53
CA LEU A 313 20.91 2.27 -22.85
C LEU A 313 19.98 1.53 -23.82
N VAL A 314 19.58 2.18 -24.92
CA VAL A 314 18.65 1.65 -25.92
C VAL A 314 19.36 0.92 -27.07
N MET A 315 20.69 0.99 -27.16
CA MET A 315 21.48 0.38 -28.22
C MET A 315 21.13 -1.10 -28.45
N GLU A 316 20.73 -1.44 -29.68
CA GLU A 316 20.32 -2.80 -30.04
C GLU A 316 21.53 -3.76 -29.94
N GLY A 317 21.34 -4.89 -29.24
CA GLY A 317 22.35 -5.95 -29.12
C GLY A 317 23.43 -5.74 -28.05
N SER A 318 23.58 -4.54 -27.47
CA SER A 318 24.53 -4.30 -26.36
C SER A 318 24.01 -3.42 -25.22
N GLY A 319 22.82 -2.82 -25.36
CA GLY A 319 22.22 -1.97 -24.35
C GLY A 319 21.79 -2.71 -23.07
N LEU A 320 21.16 -1.97 -22.15
CA LEU A 320 20.85 -2.44 -20.80
C LEU A 320 19.99 -3.73 -20.80
N LYS A 321 19.06 -3.85 -21.76
CA LYS A 321 18.23 -5.06 -21.91
C LYS A 321 19.09 -6.31 -22.13
N TRP A 322 20.06 -6.23 -23.03
CA TRP A 322 20.96 -7.35 -23.34
C TRP A 322 21.87 -7.70 -22.16
N MET A 323 22.36 -6.68 -21.42
CA MET A 323 23.18 -6.89 -20.22
C MET A 323 22.44 -7.65 -19.12
N ILE A 324 21.15 -7.34 -18.92
CA ILE A 324 20.28 -8.04 -17.95
C ILE A 324 20.00 -9.47 -18.40
N ASP A 325 19.71 -9.67 -19.67
CA ASP A 325 19.35 -11.00 -20.20
C ASP A 325 20.53 -11.98 -20.14
N ASN A 326 21.76 -11.49 -20.36
CA ASN A 326 23.00 -12.30 -20.37
C ASN A 326 23.81 -12.21 -19.05
N ASP A 327 23.22 -11.70 -17.97
CA ASP A 327 23.80 -11.65 -16.63
C ASP A 327 25.20 -11.01 -16.58
N LYS A 328 25.38 -9.87 -17.26
CA LYS A 328 26.64 -9.10 -17.28
C LYS A 328 26.83 -8.27 -16.01
N VAL A 329 27.10 -8.95 -14.90
CA VAL A 329 27.22 -8.37 -13.54
C VAL A 329 28.26 -7.23 -13.46
N GLU A 330 29.44 -7.41 -14.07
CA GLU A 330 30.52 -6.40 -14.03
C GLU A 330 30.11 -5.11 -14.73
N ASP A 331 29.59 -5.21 -15.96
CA ASP A 331 29.15 -4.05 -16.74
C ASP A 331 27.97 -3.34 -16.04
N LEU A 332 27.03 -4.08 -15.45
CA LEU A 332 25.92 -3.51 -14.68
C LEU A 332 26.39 -2.77 -13.42
N SER A 333 27.41 -3.27 -12.73
CA SER A 333 28.01 -2.57 -11.57
C SER A 333 28.68 -1.27 -11.98
N ILE A 334 29.40 -1.26 -13.12
CA ILE A 334 30.03 -0.05 -13.65
C ILE A 334 28.94 0.96 -14.06
N LEU A 335 27.92 0.52 -14.79
CA LEU A 335 26.79 1.36 -15.19
C LEU A 335 26.11 1.99 -13.97
N TYR A 336 25.87 1.22 -12.91
CA TYR A 336 25.27 1.74 -11.68
C TYR A 336 26.13 2.82 -11.01
N LYS A 337 27.45 2.61 -10.92
CA LYS A 337 28.40 3.60 -10.37
C LYS A 337 28.43 4.88 -11.20
N LEU A 338 28.33 4.79 -12.52
CA LEU A 338 28.30 5.96 -13.42
C LEU A 338 26.98 6.73 -13.30
N ILE A 339 25.83 6.04 -13.25
CA ILE A 339 24.52 6.69 -13.12
C ILE A 339 24.37 7.37 -11.75
N THR A 340 24.88 6.77 -10.68
CA THR A 340 24.79 7.33 -9.32
C THR A 340 25.51 8.69 -9.20
N ARG A 341 26.48 8.96 -10.06
CA ARG A 341 27.18 10.27 -10.10
C ARG A 341 26.35 11.38 -10.75
N VAL A 342 25.46 11.02 -11.67
CA VAL A 342 24.74 11.96 -12.53
C VAL A 342 23.30 12.18 -12.09
N ASP A 343 22.64 11.11 -11.64
CA ASP A 343 21.23 11.12 -11.28
C ASP A 343 21.01 10.39 -9.95
N ASP A 344 20.81 11.16 -8.88
CA ASP A 344 20.46 10.66 -7.56
C ASP A 344 19.20 9.77 -7.58
N LYS A 345 18.23 10.08 -8.46
CA LYS A 345 16.96 9.36 -8.60
C LYS A 345 17.05 8.15 -9.52
N LYS A 346 18.17 7.98 -10.25
CA LYS A 346 18.46 6.85 -11.15
C LYS A 346 17.29 6.54 -12.10
N SER A 347 16.65 7.60 -12.60
CA SER A 347 15.35 7.57 -13.29
C SER A 347 15.37 6.67 -14.53
N ALA A 348 16.39 6.82 -15.39
CA ALA A 348 16.55 6.04 -16.61
C ALA A 348 16.73 4.53 -16.34
N LEU A 349 17.65 4.17 -15.43
CA LEU A 349 17.90 2.78 -15.03
C LEU A 349 16.64 2.16 -14.42
N ARG A 350 15.96 2.90 -13.55
CA ARG A 350 14.72 2.48 -12.91
C ARG A 350 13.65 2.15 -13.95
N GLU A 351 13.36 3.05 -14.88
CA GLU A 351 12.29 2.86 -15.87
C GLU A 351 12.54 1.66 -16.77
N ILE A 352 13.78 1.45 -17.22
CA ILE A 352 14.13 0.31 -18.08
C ILE A 352 14.08 -1.00 -17.28
N LEU A 353 14.61 -1.03 -16.05
CA LEU A 353 14.51 -2.22 -15.18
C LEU A 353 13.05 -2.60 -14.92
N GLN A 354 12.20 -1.63 -14.59
CA GLN A 354 10.78 -1.88 -14.36
C GLN A 354 10.09 -2.46 -15.59
N ARG A 355 10.38 -1.91 -16.77
CA ARG A 355 9.84 -2.40 -18.04
C ARG A 355 10.33 -3.82 -18.33
N ARG A 356 11.62 -4.10 -18.17
CA ARG A 356 12.19 -5.42 -18.48
C ARG A 356 11.68 -6.52 -17.53
N VAL A 357 11.53 -6.23 -16.24
CA VAL A 357 10.92 -7.18 -15.27
C VAL A 357 9.51 -7.57 -15.70
N VAL A 358 8.70 -6.60 -16.14
CA VAL A 358 7.33 -6.87 -16.61
C VAL A 358 7.33 -7.65 -17.92
N GLU A 359 8.22 -7.35 -18.87
CA GLU A 359 8.39 -8.11 -20.11
C GLU A 359 8.75 -9.58 -19.83
N LEU A 360 9.76 -9.83 -18.98
CA LEU A 360 10.17 -11.18 -18.58
C LEU A 360 9.04 -11.93 -17.86
N GLY A 361 8.25 -11.23 -17.04
CA GLY A 361 7.05 -11.80 -16.41
C GLY A 361 6.01 -12.27 -17.44
N ILE A 362 5.77 -11.48 -18.49
CA ILE A 362 4.84 -11.83 -19.58
C ILE A 362 5.42 -12.94 -20.46
N GLU A 363 6.73 -12.97 -20.69
CA GLU A 363 7.42 -14.06 -21.40
C GLU A 363 7.24 -15.41 -20.68
N ILE A 364 7.27 -15.44 -19.34
CA ILE A 364 6.95 -16.64 -18.54
C ILE A 364 5.52 -17.12 -18.82
N GLU A 365 4.55 -16.19 -18.92
CA GLU A 365 3.16 -16.54 -19.23
C GLU A 365 2.99 -17.12 -20.64
N ASN A 366 3.69 -16.57 -21.63
CA ASN A 366 3.64 -17.06 -23.01
C ASN A 366 4.32 -18.43 -23.11
N ALA A 367 5.49 -18.61 -22.50
CA ALA A 367 6.18 -19.90 -22.42
C ALA A 367 5.32 -20.97 -21.72
N LEU A 368 4.45 -20.59 -20.80
CA LEU A 368 3.51 -21.51 -20.16
C LEU A 368 2.40 -21.98 -21.10
N LYS A 369 1.95 -21.14 -22.05
CA LYS A 369 0.93 -21.52 -23.04
C LYS A 369 1.48 -22.50 -24.08
N ASP A 370 2.76 -22.38 -24.39
CA ASP A 370 3.44 -23.18 -25.41
C ASP A 370 4.04 -24.49 -24.86
N ALA A 371 4.14 -24.64 -23.54
CA ALA A 371 4.71 -25.82 -22.90
C ALA A 371 3.76 -27.03 -22.90
N ASP A 372 4.27 -28.20 -23.32
CA ASP A 372 3.56 -29.47 -23.25
C ASP A 372 3.71 -30.10 -21.85
N PHE A 373 2.59 -30.28 -21.15
CA PHE A 373 2.52 -30.84 -19.80
C PHE A 373 2.04 -32.31 -19.78
N SER A 374 2.07 -33.02 -20.91
CA SER A 374 1.58 -34.40 -21.01
C SER A 374 2.33 -35.41 -20.15
N SER A 375 3.60 -35.15 -19.80
CA SER A 375 4.49 -36.01 -19.01
C SER A 375 4.86 -35.40 -17.66
N ALA A 376 4.87 -36.20 -16.59
CA ALA A 376 5.37 -35.79 -15.29
C ALA A 376 6.91 -35.70 -15.29
N GLN A 377 7.46 -34.49 -15.13
CA GLN A 377 8.88 -34.35 -14.74
C GLN A 377 8.99 -34.61 -13.23
N GLY A 378 9.52 -35.79 -12.88
CA GLY A 378 10.10 -36.01 -11.57
C GLY A 378 11.50 -35.38 -11.56
N VAL A 379 11.72 -34.39 -10.71
CA VAL A 379 13.07 -33.92 -10.38
C VAL A 379 13.57 -34.79 -9.24
N GLY A 380 14.60 -35.60 -9.52
CA GLY A 380 15.28 -36.44 -8.54
C GLY A 380 15.85 -37.70 -9.19
N ASP A 381 17.13 -37.66 -9.52
CA ASP A 381 17.94 -38.79 -9.96
C ASP A 381 17.85 -39.96 -8.97
N GLU A 382 17.41 -41.11 -9.47
CA GLU A 382 18.11 -42.39 -9.27
C GLU A 382 17.67 -43.34 -10.39
N ALA A 383 18.65 -43.72 -11.22
CA ALA A 383 18.47 -44.70 -12.28
C ALA A 383 18.10 -46.06 -11.67
N GLY A 384 16.81 -46.41 -11.74
CA GLY A 384 16.28 -47.74 -11.53
C GLY A 384 15.31 -48.07 -12.65
N GLU A 385 15.70 -48.98 -13.55
CA GLU A 385 14.91 -49.43 -14.69
C GLU A 385 13.50 -49.89 -14.28
N GLY A 386 12.47 -49.38 -14.97
CA GLY A 386 11.23 -50.13 -15.16
C GLY A 386 9.90 -49.52 -14.67
N GLU A 387 9.77 -48.22 -14.42
CA GLU A 387 8.43 -47.62 -14.21
C GLU A 387 7.95 -46.84 -15.45
N ARG A 388 6.95 -47.40 -16.17
CA ARG A 388 6.26 -46.73 -17.28
C ARG A 388 5.80 -45.34 -16.85
N THR A 389 6.29 -44.31 -17.54
CA THR A 389 5.85 -42.91 -17.47
C THR A 389 4.32 -42.84 -17.57
N LYS A 390 3.65 -42.53 -16.46
CA LYS A 390 2.20 -42.36 -16.43
C LYS A 390 1.83 -41.04 -17.10
N THR A 391 1.06 -41.10 -18.19
CA THR A 391 0.38 -39.95 -18.79
C THR A 391 -0.47 -39.24 -17.72
N LEU A 392 -0.22 -37.96 -17.48
CA LEU A 392 -0.95 -37.17 -16.49
C LEU A 392 -2.37 -36.87 -16.97
N ASN A 393 -3.34 -36.93 -16.06
CA ASN A 393 -4.73 -36.51 -16.31
C ASN A 393 -4.77 -34.99 -16.58
N PRO A 394 -5.57 -34.44 -17.51
CA PRO A 394 -5.69 -33.01 -17.80
C PRO A 394 -5.71 -32.07 -16.58
N ALA A 395 -6.43 -32.43 -15.51
CA ALA A 395 -6.46 -31.65 -14.27
C ALA A 395 -5.11 -31.61 -13.53
N ALA A 396 -4.31 -32.67 -13.60
CA ALA A 396 -2.97 -32.73 -13.01
C ALA A 396 -1.94 -31.98 -13.88
N GLN A 397 -2.13 -31.92 -15.19
CA GLN A 397 -1.31 -31.12 -16.10
C GLN A 397 -1.46 -29.63 -15.80
N GLN A 398 -2.69 -29.16 -15.56
CA GLN A 398 -2.95 -27.77 -15.18
C GLN A 398 -2.35 -27.39 -13.82
N THR A 399 -2.39 -28.29 -12.83
CA THR A 399 -1.70 -28.06 -11.55
C THR A 399 -0.18 -28.01 -11.71
N ALA A 400 0.39 -28.87 -12.57
CA ALA A 400 1.83 -28.83 -12.87
C ALA A 400 2.23 -27.52 -13.58
N ALA A 401 1.40 -27.02 -14.50
CA ALA A 401 1.60 -25.70 -15.12
C ALA A 401 1.53 -24.57 -14.08
N ALA A 402 0.60 -24.63 -13.13
CA ALA A 402 0.51 -23.65 -12.06
C ALA A 402 1.77 -23.62 -11.18
N ILE A 403 2.32 -24.80 -10.84
CA ILE A 403 3.56 -24.91 -10.06
C ILE A 403 4.75 -24.37 -10.85
N LYS A 404 4.89 -24.77 -12.13
CA LYS A 404 5.97 -24.29 -13.00
C LYS A 404 5.96 -22.77 -13.13
N TRP A 405 4.78 -22.16 -13.28
CA TRP A 405 4.65 -20.70 -13.33
C TRP A 405 5.19 -20.05 -12.04
N VAL A 406 4.82 -20.56 -10.87
CA VAL A 406 5.31 -20.02 -9.59
C VAL A 406 6.83 -20.20 -9.45
N ASP A 407 7.37 -21.36 -9.84
CA ASP A 407 8.82 -21.61 -9.80
C ASP A 407 9.59 -20.69 -10.74
N ASP A 408 9.10 -20.46 -11.96
CA ASP A 408 9.71 -19.55 -12.92
C ASP A 408 9.67 -18.08 -12.41
N VAL A 409 8.59 -17.67 -11.73
CA VAL A 409 8.50 -16.36 -11.06
C VAL A 409 9.49 -16.24 -9.90
N LEU A 410 9.65 -17.29 -9.08
CA LEU A 410 10.62 -17.31 -7.99
C LEU A 410 12.06 -17.27 -8.50
N ARG A 411 12.38 -17.98 -9.60
CA ARG A 411 13.70 -17.89 -10.26
C ARG A 411 13.98 -16.49 -10.80
N LEU A 412 12.98 -15.86 -11.42
CA LEU A 412 13.10 -14.48 -11.88
C LEU A 412 13.37 -13.53 -10.70
N LYS A 413 12.71 -13.73 -9.58
CA LYS A 413 12.95 -12.96 -8.34
C LYS A 413 14.36 -13.17 -7.81
N ASP A 414 14.80 -14.43 -7.69
CA ASP A 414 16.15 -14.77 -7.23
C ASP A 414 17.23 -14.14 -8.13
N LYS A 415 17.01 -14.10 -9.46
CA LYS A 415 17.88 -13.40 -10.42
C LYS A 415 17.98 -11.90 -10.13
N PHE A 416 16.86 -11.20 -9.98
CA PHE A 416 16.87 -9.75 -9.72
C PHE A 416 17.36 -9.39 -8.31
N ASP A 417 17.18 -10.26 -7.31
CA ASP A 417 17.76 -10.08 -5.97
C ASP A 417 19.28 -10.24 -6.00
N SER A 418 19.79 -11.22 -6.76
CA SER A 418 21.23 -11.40 -6.96
C SER A 418 21.84 -10.18 -7.65
N LEU A 419 21.18 -9.64 -8.67
CA LEU A 419 21.60 -8.40 -9.33
C LEU A 419 21.55 -7.20 -8.38
N LEU A 420 20.53 -7.09 -7.52
CA LEU A 420 20.42 -6.02 -6.52
C LEU A 420 21.60 -6.02 -5.55
N SER A 421 21.94 -7.18 -5.01
CA SER A 421 23.04 -7.32 -4.05
C SER A 421 24.42 -7.15 -4.70
N GLN A 422 24.65 -7.77 -5.87
CA GLN A 422 25.97 -7.76 -6.53
C GLN A 422 26.24 -6.49 -7.33
N CYS A 423 25.25 -5.96 -8.05
CA CYS A 423 25.45 -4.84 -8.98
C CYS A 423 25.05 -3.49 -8.37
N PHE A 424 23.97 -3.45 -7.60
CA PHE A 424 23.29 -2.20 -7.20
C PHE A 424 23.48 -1.82 -5.73
N GLN A 425 24.33 -2.54 -4.99
CA GLN A 425 24.69 -2.23 -3.59
C GLN A 425 23.46 -2.11 -2.67
N ASP A 426 22.43 -2.93 -2.90
CA ASP A 426 21.17 -2.93 -2.14
C ASP A 426 20.46 -1.56 -2.11
N ASP A 427 20.54 -0.80 -3.21
CA ASP A 427 19.88 0.50 -3.34
C ASP A 427 18.35 0.42 -3.17
N LEU A 428 17.84 1.20 -2.21
CA LEU A 428 16.43 1.21 -1.83
C LEU A 428 15.51 1.71 -2.94
N VAL A 429 15.96 2.63 -3.80
CA VAL A 429 15.16 3.17 -4.92
C VAL A 429 14.93 2.09 -5.95
N ILE A 430 15.98 1.33 -6.30
CA ILE A 430 15.89 0.19 -7.22
C ILE A 430 15.07 -0.95 -6.59
N GLN A 431 15.31 -1.29 -5.33
CA GLN A 431 14.54 -2.33 -4.63
C GLN A 431 13.04 -2.03 -4.62
N THR A 432 12.66 -0.78 -4.36
CA THR A 432 11.26 -0.32 -4.39
C THR A 432 10.68 -0.43 -5.81
N ALA A 433 11.47 -0.08 -6.82
CA ALA A 433 11.06 -0.16 -8.21
C ALA A 433 10.86 -1.60 -8.70
N LEU A 434 11.75 -2.52 -8.33
CA LEU A 434 11.63 -3.95 -8.60
C LEU A 434 10.40 -4.53 -7.90
N THR A 435 10.23 -4.25 -6.61
CA THR A 435 9.06 -4.67 -5.81
C THR A 435 7.74 -4.22 -6.46
N LYS A 436 7.68 -2.98 -6.96
CA LYS A 436 6.52 -2.47 -7.70
C LYS A 436 6.30 -3.21 -9.02
N SER A 437 7.37 -3.58 -9.71
CA SER A 437 7.30 -4.29 -11.00
C SER A 437 6.82 -5.73 -10.85
N PHE A 438 7.36 -6.45 -9.85
CA PHE A 438 6.87 -7.79 -9.47
C PHE A 438 5.40 -7.74 -9.09
N THR A 439 5.01 -6.77 -8.27
CA THR A 439 3.59 -6.53 -7.94
C THR A 439 2.76 -6.29 -9.21
N ASN A 440 3.25 -5.49 -10.15
CA ASN A 440 2.46 -5.16 -11.34
C ASN A 440 2.19 -6.39 -12.22
N PHE A 441 3.21 -7.14 -12.64
CA PHE A 441 2.98 -8.25 -13.58
C PHE A 441 2.26 -9.43 -12.93
N ILE A 442 2.56 -9.75 -11.66
CA ILE A 442 1.87 -10.84 -10.94
C ILE A 442 0.36 -10.59 -10.89
N ASN A 443 -0.06 -9.33 -10.74
CA ASN A 443 -1.48 -8.97 -10.71
C ASN A 443 -2.09 -8.70 -12.10
N LEU A 444 -1.30 -8.62 -13.18
CA LEU A 444 -1.82 -8.70 -14.55
C LEU A 444 -2.31 -10.12 -14.85
N PHE A 445 -1.69 -11.12 -14.25
CA PHE A 445 -2.11 -12.51 -14.37
C PHE A 445 -3.34 -12.81 -13.51
N GLY A 446 -4.51 -12.89 -14.14
CA GLY A 446 -5.79 -13.11 -13.43
C GLY A 446 -5.93 -14.45 -12.67
N ARG A 447 -4.97 -15.39 -12.81
CA ARG A 447 -4.96 -16.66 -12.03
C ARG A 447 -3.86 -16.71 -10.96
N SER A 448 -3.14 -15.61 -10.73
CA SER A 448 -2.00 -15.58 -9.78
C SER A 448 -2.39 -16.02 -8.36
N SER A 449 -3.49 -15.49 -7.81
CA SER A 449 -3.98 -15.86 -6.47
C SER A 449 -4.32 -17.34 -6.34
N GLU A 450 -4.85 -17.97 -7.39
CA GLU A 450 -5.14 -19.41 -7.41
C GLU A 450 -3.85 -20.23 -7.48
N TYR A 451 -2.94 -19.86 -8.39
CA TYR A 451 -1.70 -20.60 -8.64
C TYR A 451 -0.77 -20.56 -7.43
N VAL A 452 -0.65 -19.41 -6.77
CA VAL A 452 0.10 -19.28 -5.50
C VAL A 452 -0.52 -20.18 -4.42
N SER A 453 -1.86 -20.25 -4.34
CA SER A 453 -2.53 -21.13 -3.38
C SER A 453 -2.28 -22.62 -3.65
N LEU A 454 -2.29 -23.03 -4.92
CA LEU A 454 -2.00 -24.41 -5.34
C LEU A 454 -0.54 -24.79 -5.11
N TYR A 455 0.39 -23.87 -5.38
CA TYR A 455 1.82 -24.07 -5.09
C TYR A 455 2.05 -24.32 -3.59
N ILE A 456 1.42 -23.53 -2.72
CA ILE A 456 1.51 -23.75 -1.27
C ILE A 456 0.87 -25.09 -0.87
N ASP A 457 -0.27 -25.44 -1.47
CA ASP A 457 -0.96 -26.70 -1.22
C ASP A 457 -0.12 -27.93 -1.62
N ASP A 458 0.59 -27.90 -2.74
CA ASP A 458 1.47 -29.01 -3.17
C ASP A 458 2.74 -29.11 -2.30
N ASN A 459 3.35 -27.97 -1.98
CA ASN A 459 4.52 -27.94 -1.09
C ASN A 459 4.21 -28.54 0.30
N LEU A 460 3.05 -28.21 0.88
CA LEU A 460 2.64 -28.74 2.19
C LEU A 460 2.16 -30.20 2.16
N LYS A 461 1.83 -30.74 0.98
CA LYS A 461 1.44 -32.15 0.79
C LYS A 461 2.59 -33.09 0.45
N ARG A 462 3.57 -32.60 -0.33
CA ARG A 462 4.66 -33.44 -0.88
C ARG A 462 6.00 -32.74 -0.81
N GLY A 463 6.04 -31.44 -1.08
CA GLY A 463 7.29 -30.67 -1.20
C GLY A 463 8.12 -30.53 0.07
N ILE A 464 7.55 -30.78 1.26
CA ILE A 464 8.26 -30.79 2.55
C ILE A 464 8.72 -32.19 2.98
N ARG A 465 8.37 -33.24 2.25
CA ARG A 465 8.67 -34.61 2.63
C ARG A 465 10.18 -34.88 2.49
N GLY A 466 10.85 -35.15 3.61
CA GLY A 466 12.27 -35.45 3.66
C GLY A 466 13.21 -34.24 3.67
N LYS A 467 12.67 -33.00 3.78
CA LYS A 467 13.46 -31.78 3.93
C LYS A 467 13.82 -31.50 5.39
N THR A 468 14.93 -30.79 5.59
CA THR A 468 15.35 -30.27 6.90
C THR A 468 14.48 -29.09 7.34
N GLU A 469 14.44 -28.78 8.63
CA GLU A 469 13.66 -27.63 9.14
C GLU A 469 14.08 -26.30 8.50
N ALA A 470 15.37 -26.10 8.22
CA ALA A 470 15.89 -24.90 7.57
C ALA A 470 15.44 -24.77 6.09
N GLU A 471 15.37 -25.89 5.36
CA GLU A 471 14.86 -25.90 3.99
C GLU A 471 13.35 -25.67 3.94
N VAL A 472 12.60 -26.21 4.91
CA VAL A 472 11.18 -25.94 5.08
C VAL A 472 10.96 -24.46 5.35
N ASP A 473 11.76 -23.85 6.23
CA ASP A 473 11.74 -22.41 6.50
C ASP A 473 11.93 -21.59 5.21
N GLY A 474 12.94 -21.91 4.41
CA GLY A 474 13.18 -21.23 3.12
C GLY A 474 12.01 -21.34 2.14
N VAL A 475 11.33 -22.49 2.07
CA VAL A 475 10.12 -22.66 1.23
C VAL A 475 8.96 -21.82 1.73
N LEU A 476 8.75 -21.76 3.06
CA LEU A 476 7.71 -20.93 3.66
C LEU A 476 7.98 -19.45 3.41
N GLU A 477 9.23 -18.99 3.51
CA GLU A 477 9.60 -17.60 3.25
C GLU A 477 9.32 -17.20 1.80
N LYS A 478 9.70 -18.06 0.83
CA LYS A 478 9.38 -17.84 -0.59
C LYS A 478 7.88 -17.75 -0.84
N ALA A 479 7.07 -18.57 -0.15
CA ALA A 479 5.61 -18.48 -0.23
C ALA A 479 5.06 -17.16 0.32
N ILE A 480 5.60 -16.65 1.42
CA ILE A 480 5.21 -15.36 2.01
C ILE A 480 5.58 -14.19 1.10
N VAL A 481 6.76 -14.23 0.46
CA VAL A 481 7.19 -13.23 -0.52
C VAL A 481 6.20 -13.13 -1.68
N LEU A 482 5.72 -14.25 -2.21
CA LEU A 482 4.70 -14.26 -3.27
C LEU A 482 3.37 -13.68 -2.79
N ILE A 483 2.94 -14.03 -1.58
CA ILE A 483 1.71 -13.49 -0.98
C ILE A 483 1.80 -11.96 -0.82
N ARG A 484 2.99 -11.43 -0.50
CA ARG A 484 3.21 -9.98 -0.37
C ARG A 484 2.96 -9.24 -1.69
N TYR A 485 3.26 -9.86 -2.83
CA TYR A 485 3.06 -9.28 -4.17
C TYR A 485 1.61 -9.35 -4.66
N LEU A 486 0.72 -10.12 -4.02
CA LEU A 486 -0.69 -10.20 -4.40
C LEU A 486 -1.48 -8.97 -3.94
N GLN A 487 -2.22 -8.35 -4.86
CA GLN A 487 -3.19 -7.27 -4.56
C GLN A 487 -4.54 -7.84 -4.10
N ASP A 488 -5.03 -8.90 -4.73
CA ASP A 488 -6.31 -9.55 -4.42
C ASP A 488 -6.16 -10.64 -3.35
N ARG A 489 -5.78 -10.23 -2.14
CA ARG A 489 -5.49 -11.14 -1.02
C ARG A 489 -6.72 -11.88 -0.51
N ASP A 490 -7.91 -11.29 -0.64
CA ASP A 490 -9.20 -11.89 -0.32
C ASP A 490 -9.56 -13.06 -1.24
N LEU A 491 -9.22 -12.96 -2.53
CA LEU A 491 -9.38 -14.05 -3.48
C LEU A 491 -8.42 -15.20 -3.13
N PHE A 492 -7.14 -14.88 -2.84
CA PHE A 492 -6.19 -15.85 -2.30
C PHE A 492 -6.69 -16.50 -1.01
N GLN A 493 -7.27 -15.71 -0.09
CA GLN A 493 -7.85 -16.20 1.16
C GLN A 493 -8.90 -17.28 0.90
N THR A 494 -9.79 -17.05 -0.07
CA THR A 494 -10.86 -17.99 -0.45
C THR A 494 -10.29 -19.30 -0.99
N TYR A 495 -9.32 -19.22 -1.90
CA TYR A 495 -8.63 -20.41 -2.44
C TYR A 495 -7.88 -21.18 -1.35
N TYR A 496 -7.10 -20.46 -0.54
CA TYR A 496 -6.32 -21.06 0.54
C TYR A 496 -7.21 -21.70 1.61
N GLN A 497 -8.31 -21.05 2.01
CA GLN A 497 -9.29 -21.60 2.96
C GLN A 497 -9.83 -22.94 2.48
N ARG A 498 -10.15 -23.05 1.19
CA ARG A 498 -10.65 -24.28 0.58
C ARG A 498 -9.60 -25.38 0.52
N HIS A 499 -8.37 -25.05 0.14
CA HIS A 499 -7.27 -26.01 0.10
C HIS A 499 -6.92 -26.51 1.51
N LEU A 500 -6.82 -25.60 2.49
CA LEU A 500 -6.60 -25.94 3.89
C LEU A 500 -7.70 -26.85 4.44
N ALA A 501 -8.98 -26.53 4.18
CA ALA A 501 -10.11 -27.35 4.63
C ALA A 501 -10.02 -28.79 4.10
N ARG A 502 -9.67 -28.95 2.82
CA ARG A 502 -9.48 -30.29 2.22
C ARG A 502 -8.28 -31.03 2.81
N ARG A 503 -7.16 -30.34 3.06
CA ARG A 503 -5.97 -30.98 3.67
C ARG A 503 -6.25 -31.47 5.08
N LEU A 504 -6.89 -30.63 5.89
CA LEU A 504 -7.23 -30.94 7.28
C LEU A 504 -8.27 -32.07 7.41
N LEU A 505 -9.36 -32.04 6.61
CA LEU A 505 -10.43 -33.04 6.72
C LEU A 505 -10.06 -34.40 6.12
N HIS A 506 -9.20 -34.42 5.09
CA HIS A 506 -8.79 -35.68 4.45
C HIS A 506 -7.48 -36.26 4.99
N GLY A 507 -6.88 -35.64 6.01
CA GLY A 507 -5.62 -36.10 6.62
C GLY A 507 -4.47 -36.15 5.61
N LYS A 508 -4.37 -35.12 4.75
CA LYS A 508 -3.34 -35.01 3.70
C LYS A 508 -2.23 -34.02 4.03
N SER A 509 -2.29 -33.34 5.18
CA SER A 509 -1.20 -32.49 5.66
C SER A 509 -0.06 -33.37 6.17
N GLU A 510 1.17 -33.10 5.76
CA GLU A 510 2.35 -33.84 6.23
C GLU A 510 2.68 -33.50 7.70
N SER A 511 2.55 -32.22 8.09
CA SER A 511 2.76 -31.77 9.47
C SER A 511 1.80 -30.65 9.86
N HIS A 512 1.14 -30.80 11.01
CA HIS A 512 0.26 -29.77 11.58
C HIS A 512 1.04 -28.56 12.10
N ASP A 513 2.32 -28.73 12.46
CA ASP A 513 3.14 -27.65 13.02
C ASP A 513 3.62 -26.70 11.91
N VAL A 514 3.99 -27.24 10.74
CA VAL A 514 4.32 -26.43 9.56
C VAL A 514 3.10 -25.64 9.08
N GLU A 515 1.90 -26.23 9.11
CA GLU A 515 0.64 -25.54 8.77
C GLU A 515 0.32 -24.39 9.76
N LYS A 516 0.64 -24.55 11.05
CA LYS A 516 0.52 -23.45 12.03
C LYS A 516 1.59 -22.38 11.79
N GLN A 517 2.80 -22.77 11.42
CA GLN A 517 3.90 -21.85 11.18
C GLN A 517 3.61 -20.92 9.99
N ILE A 518 3.11 -21.44 8.86
CA ILE A 518 2.74 -20.61 7.71
C ILE A 518 1.61 -19.63 8.06
N ILE A 519 0.61 -20.05 8.85
CA ILE A 519 -0.47 -19.16 9.32
C ILE A 519 0.09 -18.07 10.24
N SER A 520 1.05 -18.40 11.10
CA SER A 520 1.72 -17.42 11.97
C SER A 520 2.45 -16.35 11.16
N ARG A 521 3.18 -16.73 10.10
CA ARG A 521 3.83 -15.77 9.20
C ARG A 521 2.82 -14.93 8.42
N MET A 522 1.76 -15.55 7.89
CA MET A 522 0.66 -14.81 7.26
C MET A 522 0.02 -13.80 8.22
N LYS A 523 -0.08 -14.12 9.52
CA LYS A 523 -0.61 -13.22 10.54
C LYS A 523 0.32 -12.02 10.79
N GLN A 524 1.64 -12.23 10.80
CA GLN A 524 2.62 -11.16 10.97
C GLN A 524 2.56 -10.16 9.79
N GLU A 525 2.43 -10.67 8.57
CA GLU A 525 2.43 -9.84 7.35
C GLU A 525 1.06 -9.22 7.01
N LEU A 526 -0.02 -9.99 7.14
CA LEU A 526 -1.37 -9.61 6.69
C LEU A 526 -2.33 -9.24 7.83
N GLY A 527 -1.93 -9.46 9.08
CA GLY A 527 -2.69 -9.15 10.28
C GLY A 527 -3.70 -10.23 10.71
N GLN A 528 -4.15 -10.13 11.96
CA GLN A 528 -5.01 -11.13 12.61
C GLN A 528 -6.40 -11.30 11.97
N GLN A 529 -6.98 -10.24 11.41
CA GLN A 529 -8.31 -10.33 10.81
C GLN A 529 -8.32 -11.26 9.59
N PHE A 530 -7.20 -11.33 8.86
CA PHE A 530 -7.03 -12.19 7.70
C PHE A 530 -6.95 -13.68 8.11
N THR A 531 -6.18 -14.00 9.14
CA THR A 531 -5.95 -15.39 9.58
C THR A 531 -7.02 -15.94 10.50
N SER A 532 -7.93 -15.11 11.02
CA SER A 532 -8.96 -15.47 11.99
C SER A 532 -9.79 -16.72 11.61
N LYS A 533 -10.14 -16.87 10.33
CA LYS A 533 -10.87 -18.05 9.84
C LYS A 533 -10.01 -19.32 9.89
N PHE A 534 -8.75 -19.24 9.47
CA PHE A 534 -7.82 -20.38 9.48
C PHE A 534 -7.52 -20.85 10.91
N GLU A 535 -7.26 -19.90 11.82
CA GLU A 535 -7.09 -20.18 13.25
C GLU A 535 -8.36 -20.81 13.85
N GLY A 536 -9.53 -20.31 13.44
CA GLY A 536 -10.83 -20.89 13.79
C GLY A 536 -10.97 -22.35 13.37
N MET A 537 -10.53 -22.71 12.16
CA MET A 537 -10.55 -24.10 11.66
C MET A 537 -9.67 -25.03 12.51
N PHE A 538 -8.47 -24.61 12.91
CA PHE A 538 -7.60 -25.40 13.80
C PHE A 538 -8.19 -25.56 15.20
N ARG A 539 -8.80 -24.50 15.75
CA ARG A 539 -9.48 -24.56 17.05
C ARG A 539 -10.66 -25.52 17.01
N ASP A 540 -11.47 -25.49 15.95
CA ASP A 540 -12.58 -26.42 15.77
C ASP A 540 -12.11 -27.88 15.76
N LEU A 541 -10.98 -28.18 15.10
CA LEU A 541 -10.40 -29.54 15.08
C LEU A 541 -9.87 -29.97 16.45
N GLY A 542 -9.16 -29.08 17.16
CA GLY A 542 -8.68 -29.36 18.52
C GLY A 542 -9.83 -29.66 19.48
N THR A 543 -10.85 -28.80 19.50
CA THR A 543 -12.06 -29.01 20.32
C THR A 543 -12.83 -30.26 19.89
N SER A 544 -12.81 -30.61 18.61
CA SER A 544 -13.46 -31.83 18.10
C SER A 544 -12.77 -33.12 18.54
N MET A 545 -11.44 -33.14 18.60
CA MET A 545 -10.67 -34.28 19.11
C MET A 545 -10.95 -34.52 20.61
N GLU A 546 -11.00 -33.44 21.39
CA GLU A 546 -11.38 -33.49 22.80
C GLU A 546 -12.81 -34.01 22.96
N LEU A 547 -13.76 -33.45 22.21
CA LEU A 547 -15.17 -33.85 22.23
C LEU A 547 -15.36 -35.32 21.85
N THR A 548 -14.64 -35.80 20.82
CA THR A 548 -14.66 -37.22 20.42
C THR A 548 -14.16 -38.11 21.56
N SER A 549 -13.09 -37.71 22.24
CA SER A 549 -12.53 -38.45 23.38
C SER A 549 -13.50 -38.49 24.57
N THR A 550 -14.14 -37.36 24.87
CA THR A 550 -15.16 -37.28 25.93
C THR A 550 -16.40 -38.11 25.60
N TYR A 551 -16.88 -38.05 24.35
CA TYR A 551 -18.03 -38.84 23.90
C TYR A 551 -17.72 -40.34 23.94
N ARG A 552 -16.52 -40.74 23.49
CA ARG A 552 -16.06 -42.13 23.57
C ARG A 552 -16.06 -42.62 25.03
N ALA A 553 -15.55 -41.82 25.96
CA ALA A 553 -15.59 -42.14 27.40
C ALA A 553 -17.02 -42.22 27.95
N HIS A 554 -17.94 -41.38 27.49
CA HIS A 554 -19.35 -41.43 27.86
C HIS A 554 -20.03 -42.72 27.36
N ILE A 555 -19.80 -43.11 26.11
CA ILE A 555 -20.33 -44.35 25.53
C ILE A 555 -19.76 -45.58 26.24
N TYR A 556 -18.47 -45.58 26.61
CA TYR A 556 -17.89 -46.66 27.41
C TYR A 556 -18.52 -46.79 28.81
N ARG A 557 -19.01 -45.69 29.40
CA ARG A 557 -19.69 -45.70 30.70
C ARG A 557 -21.16 -46.14 30.61
N VAL A 558 -21.81 -45.84 29.50
CA VAL A 558 -23.26 -46.10 29.29
C VAL A 558 -23.51 -47.43 28.56
N GLY A 559 -22.51 -47.97 27.86
CA GLY A 559 -22.67 -49.13 26.96
C GLY A 559 -22.70 -50.50 27.63
N ASP A 560 -23.59 -51.37 27.13
CA ASP A 560 -23.83 -52.76 27.58
C ASP A 560 -22.98 -53.82 26.83
N GLY A 561 -21.68 -53.56 26.62
CA GLY A 561 -20.75 -54.56 26.05
C GLY A 561 -20.98 -55.01 24.58
N SER A 562 -21.94 -54.44 23.85
CA SER A 562 -22.14 -54.73 22.41
C SER A 562 -21.00 -54.19 21.53
N LYS A 563 -20.75 -54.80 20.36
CA LYS A 563 -19.72 -54.36 19.39
C LYS A 563 -19.94 -52.89 19.02
N THR A 564 -19.12 -51.99 19.55
CA THR A 564 -19.20 -50.55 19.34
C THR A 564 -18.54 -50.16 18.01
N ILE A 565 -19.31 -49.51 17.13
CA ILE A 565 -18.76 -48.79 15.98
C ILE A 565 -17.99 -47.59 16.53
N ASP A 566 -16.69 -47.49 16.24
CA ASP A 566 -15.88 -46.35 16.66
C ASP A 566 -16.23 -45.12 15.82
N LEU A 567 -16.65 -44.04 16.47
CA LEU A 567 -17.12 -42.82 15.82
C LEU A 567 -16.16 -41.68 16.12
N HIS A 568 -15.50 -41.18 15.09
CA HIS A 568 -14.71 -39.96 15.14
C HIS A 568 -15.53 -38.79 14.61
N ILE A 569 -15.63 -37.69 15.37
CA ILE A 569 -16.51 -36.57 15.05
C ILE A 569 -15.70 -35.28 14.93
N SER A 570 -15.96 -34.54 13.86
CA SER A 570 -15.43 -33.19 13.68
C SER A 570 -16.58 -32.19 13.61
N VAL A 571 -16.74 -31.40 14.66
CA VAL A 571 -17.76 -30.35 14.76
C VAL A 571 -17.18 -29.04 14.25
N LEU A 572 -17.72 -28.56 13.14
CA LEU A 572 -17.19 -27.42 12.39
C LEU A 572 -18.09 -26.20 12.54
N THR A 573 -17.51 -25.03 12.80
CA THR A 573 -18.25 -23.76 12.94
C THR A 573 -18.54 -23.16 11.56
N THR A 574 -19.81 -22.92 11.23
CA THR A 574 -20.25 -22.47 9.88
C THR A 574 -19.50 -21.26 9.31
N ASN A 575 -19.09 -20.30 10.13
CA ASN A 575 -18.45 -19.08 9.66
C ASN A 575 -16.94 -19.23 9.34
N TYR A 576 -16.29 -20.29 9.82
CA TYR A 576 -14.84 -20.51 9.64
C TYR A 576 -14.53 -21.42 8.47
N TRP A 577 -15.47 -22.27 8.06
CA TRP A 577 -15.25 -23.28 7.03
C TRP A 577 -15.88 -22.85 5.69
N PRO A 578 -15.30 -23.25 4.54
CA PRO A 578 -15.85 -22.92 3.22
C PRO A 578 -17.28 -23.47 3.04
N PRO A 579 -18.23 -22.67 2.50
CA PRO A 579 -19.60 -23.13 2.25
C PRO A 579 -19.69 -24.40 1.38
N GLU A 580 -18.78 -24.54 0.42
CA GLU A 580 -18.70 -25.70 -0.48
C GLU A 580 -18.38 -27.00 0.28
N VAL A 581 -17.53 -26.90 1.30
CA VAL A 581 -17.18 -28.03 2.18
C VAL A 581 -18.32 -28.34 3.14
N MET A 582 -19.09 -27.31 3.53
CA MET A 582 -20.23 -27.43 4.45
C MET A 582 -21.53 -27.91 3.78
N GLY A 583 -21.47 -28.40 2.53
CA GLY A 583 -22.62 -28.94 1.81
C GLY A 583 -23.65 -27.89 1.39
N ARG A 584 -23.29 -26.60 1.38
CA ARG A 584 -24.12 -25.49 0.90
C ARG A 584 -23.75 -25.19 -0.54
N GLN A 585 -24.14 -26.04 -1.49
CA GLN A 585 -24.06 -25.64 -2.89
C GLN A 585 -25.08 -24.52 -3.14
N ALA A 586 -24.60 -23.45 -3.74
CA ALA A 586 -25.37 -22.29 -4.12
C ALA A 586 -26.32 -22.66 -5.27
N SER A 587 -27.55 -23.04 -4.93
CA SER A 587 -28.71 -22.63 -5.72
C SER A 587 -29.59 -21.80 -4.79
N ILE A 588 -29.65 -20.50 -5.05
CA ILE A 588 -30.69 -19.63 -4.52
C ILE A 588 -31.96 -20.08 -5.26
N GLY A 589 -32.79 -20.92 -4.64
CA GLY A 589 -34.01 -21.38 -5.29
C GLY A 589 -34.76 -22.50 -4.60
N ASP A 590 -34.07 -23.43 -3.93
CA ASP A 590 -34.78 -24.46 -3.17
C ASP A 590 -33.93 -24.93 -1.98
N GLY A 591 -34.58 -25.17 -0.85
CA GLY A 591 -33.95 -25.57 0.41
C GLY A 591 -33.46 -27.02 0.37
N SER A 592 -32.79 -27.45 -0.69
CA SER A 592 -32.27 -28.82 -0.81
C SER A 592 -31.06 -29.00 0.11
N GLN A 593 -31.34 -29.20 1.41
CA GLN A 593 -30.45 -29.89 2.32
C GLN A 593 -30.01 -31.19 1.65
N ILE A 594 -28.70 -31.41 1.54
CA ILE A 594 -28.16 -32.68 1.04
C ILE A 594 -28.53 -33.77 2.06
N MET A 595 -29.69 -34.40 1.88
CA MET A 595 -30.16 -35.51 2.71
C MET A 595 -29.66 -36.82 2.12
N CYS A 596 -28.57 -37.35 2.68
CA CYS A 596 -28.20 -38.75 2.49
C CYS A 596 -29.02 -39.60 3.46
N ASN A 597 -29.70 -40.63 2.95
CA ASN A 597 -30.36 -41.63 3.77
C ASN A 597 -29.32 -42.57 4.37
N TYR A 598 -28.87 -42.27 5.59
CA TYR A 598 -27.91 -43.12 6.30
C TYR A 598 -28.56 -44.44 6.76
N PRO A 599 -27.79 -45.54 6.78
CA PRO A 599 -28.22 -46.82 7.38
C PRO A 599 -28.68 -46.66 8.83
N HIS A 600 -29.57 -47.56 9.28
CA HIS A 600 -30.18 -47.50 10.61
C HIS A 600 -29.15 -47.42 11.75
N GLU A 601 -28.07 -48.19 11.64
CA GLU A 601 -26.98 -48.21 12.63
C GLU A 601 -26.30 -46.84 12.79
N VAL A 602 -26.06 -46.15 11.68
CA VAL A 602 -25.43 -44.82 11.65
C VAL A 602 -26.40 -43.76 12.18
N ARG A 603 -27.69 -43.86 11.85
CA ARG A 603 -28.72 -42.94 12.36
C ARG A 603 -28.84 -43.00 13.89
N ARG A 604 -28.75 -44.21 14.47
CA ARG A 604 -28.72 -44.39 15.92
C ARG A 604 -27.53 -43.69 16.57
N LEU A 605 -26.35 -43.79 15.95
CA LEU A 605 -25.14 -43.10 16.43
C LEU A 605 -25.26 -41.58 16.31
N GLN A 606 -25.84 -41.07 15.21
CA GLN A 606 -26.10 -39.65 15.02
C GLN A 606 -27.02 -39.09 16.13
N ALA A 607 -28.12 -39.78 16.41
CA ALA A 607 -29.08 -39.39 17.45
C ALA A 607 -28.46 -39.43 18.86
N SER A 608 -27.68 -40.48 19.16
CA SER A 608 -26.98 -40.61 20.45
C SER A 608 -25.99 -39.47 20.68
N PHE A 609 -25.21 -39.12 19.66
CA PHE A 609 -24.28 -38.00 19.75
C PHE A 609 -25.00 -36.65 19.86
N GLU A 610 -26.08 -36.44 19.10
CA GLU A 610 -26.84 -35.19 19.15
C GLU A 610 -27.43 -34.94 20.54
N GLN A 611 -27.97 -35.97 21.18
CA GLN A 611 -28.44 -35.89 22.57
C GLN A 611 -27.31 -35.52 23.53
N PHE A 612 -26.15 -36.17 23.42
CA PHE A 612 -24.97 -35.85 24.24
C PHE A 612 -24.48 -34.40 24.03
N TYR A 613 -24.43 -33.94 22.78
CA TYR A 613 -23.98 -32.60 22.44
C TYR A 613 -24.93 -31.52 22.95
N LEU A 614 -26.23 -31.70 22.76
CA LEU A 614 -27.25 -30.75 23.19
C LEU A 614 -27.38 -30.68 24.71
N ALA A 615 -27.17 -31.80 25.42
CA ALA A 615 -27.13 -31.82 26.88
C ALA A 615 -26.03 -30.92 27.46
N THR A 616 -24.91 -30.78 26.75
CA THR A 616 -23.78 -29.95 27.19
C THR A 616 -23.84 -28.52 26.61
N ARG A 617 -24.49 -28.32 25.47
CA ARG A 617 -24.49 -27.06 24.71
C ARG A 617 -25.90 -26.70 24.22
N ASN A 618 -26.64 -25.98 25.05
CA ASN A 618 -27.99 -25.49 24.74
C ASN A 618 -27.99 -24.42 23.61
N GLY A 619 -29.04 -24.43 22.78
CA GLY A 619 -29.27 -23.41 21.75
C GLY A 619 -28.48 -23.56 20.45
N ARG A 620 -27.84 -24.71 20.21
CA ARG A 620 -27.13 -25.02 18.95
C ARG A 620 -27.88 -26.04 18.12
N LYS A 621 -27.74 -25.98 16.80
CA LYS A 621 -28.28 -26.97 15.86
C LYS A 621 -27.13 -27.63 15.09
N LEU A 622 -27.11 -28.96 15.07
CA LEU A 622 -26.13 -29.72 14.29
C LEU A 622 -26.67 -30.04 12.89
N THR A 623 -25.76 -30.18 11.93
CA THR A 623 -26.08 -30.60 10.57
C THR A 623 -24.98 -31.55 10.10
N TRP A 624 -25.37 -32.76 9.72
CA TRP A 624 -24.43 -33.81 9.31
C TRP A 624 -24.06 -33.65 7.84
N ILE A 625 -22.76 -33.69 7.55
CA ILE A 625 -22.21 -33.53 6.19
C ILE A 625 -21.57 -34.87 5.76
N GLY A 626 -22.17 -35.54 4.78
CA GLY A 626 -21.70 -36.85 4.31
C GLY A 626 -20.62 -36.78 3.22
N SER A 627 -20.40 -35.63 2.59
CA SER A 627 -19.50 -35.48 1.45
C SER A 627 -18.01 -35.49 1.84
N THR A 628 -17.68 -35.09 3.06
CA THR A 628 -16.30 -34.95 3.56
C THR A 628 -15.87 -36.08 4.48
N GLY A 629 -16.79 -36.95 4.89
CA GLY A 629 -16.53 -38.04 5.82
C GLY A 629 -15.85 -39.26 5.17
N SER A 630 -15.19 -40.05 6.01
CA SER A 630 -14.61 -41.35 5.66
C SER A 630 -15.10 -42.43 6.62
N ALA A 631 -15.19 -43.66 6.12
CA ALA A 631 -15.55 -44.84 6.89
C ALA A 631 -14.59 -45.98 6.57
N GLU A 632 -14.30 -46.80 7.58
CA GLU A 632 -13.55 -48.04 7.42
C GLU A 632 -14.51 -49.22 7.51
N ILE A 633 -14.56 -50.02 6.45
CA ILE A 633 -15.50 -51.14 6.30
C ILE A 633 -14.70 -52.42 6.13
N ARG A 634 -15.11 -53.47 6.83
CA ARG A 634 -14.57 -54.82 6.59
C ARG A 634 -15.46 -55.53 5.58
N CYS A 635 -14.91 -55.88 4.43
CA CYS A 635 -15.61 -56.61 3.40
C CYS A 635 -15.10 -58.06 3.35
N THR A 636 -16.03 -59.00 3.35
CA THR A 636 -15.76 -60.44 3.21
C THR A 636 -16.19 -60.88 1.83
N PHE A 637 -15.28 -61.50 1.07
CA PHE A 637 -15.54 -62.02 -0.26
C PHE A 637 -15.54 -63.55 -0.22
N PRO A 638 -16.46 -64.21 -0.94
CA PRO A 638 -16.55 -65.68 -0.98
C PRO A 638 -15.31 -66.30 -1.62
N ALA A 639 -15.07 -67.59 -1.37
CA ALA A 639 -13.99 -68.35 -1.99
C ALA A 639 -14.20 -68.46 -3.51
N MET A 640 -13.13 -68.38 -4.31
CA MET A 640 -13.25 -68.52 -5.77
C MET A 640 -13.28 -70.01 -6.16
N PRO A 641 -14.30 -70.47 -6.91
CA PRO A 641 -14.36 -71.86 -7.36
C PRO A 641 -13.16 -72.19 -8.28
N GLY A 642 -12.41 -73.25 -7.97
CA GLY A 642 -11.37 -73.80 -8.85
C GLY A 642 -9.95 -73.19 -8.73
N LYS A 643 -9.63 -72.41 -7.69
CA LYS A 643 -8.26 -71.90 -7.45
C LYS A 643 -7.65 -72.41 -6.14
N SER A 644 -6.34 -72.71 -6.14
CA SER A 644 -5.60 -73.24 -4.98
C SER A 644 -4.94 -72.13 -4.14
N GLY A 645 -4.78 -72.33 -2.82
CA GLY A 645 -4.05 -71.42 -1.92
C GLY A 645 -4.94 -70.38 -1.19
N ALA A 646 -4.42 -69.18 -0.91
CA ALA A 646 -5.15 -68.11 -0.20
C ALA A 646 -6.42 -67.63 -0.92
N LEU A 647 -6.60 -67.99 -2.20
CA LEU A 647 -7.78 -67.71 -3.03
C LEU A 647 -8.90 -68.77 -2.90
N ALA A 648 -8.62 -69.90 -2.24
CA ALA A 648 -9.56 -70.98 -1.93
C ALA A 648 -10.32 -70.78 -0.61
N ARG A 649 -10.00 -69.72 0.14
CA ARG A 649 -10.62 -69.35 1.43
C ARG A 649 -11.36 -68.03 1.29
N GLU A 650 -12.22 -67.71 2.27
CA GLU A 650 -12.81 -66.38 2.42
C GLU A 650 -11.73 -65.30 2.43
N ARG A 651 -11.90 -64.27 1.61
CA ARG A 651 -10.96 -63.15 1.53
C ARG A 651 -11.54 -61.98 2.31
N ARG A 652 -10.76 -61.45 3.25
CA ARG A 652 -11.17 -60.32 4.10
C ARG A 652 -10.31 -59.11 3.76
N TYR A 653 -10.96 -58.01 3.40
CA TYR A 653 -10.30 -56.74 3.09
C TYR A 653 -10.86 -55.62 3.98
N GLU A 654 -9.98 -54.73 4.42
CA GLU A 654 -10.33 -53.50 5.12
C GLU A 654 -10.33 -52.35 4.11
N LEU A 655 -11.50 -51.77 3.84
CA LEU A 655 -11.70 -50.71 2.88
C LEU A 655 -11.93 -49.37 3.58
N ASN A 656 -11.03 -48.41 3.35
CA ASN A 656 -11.23 -47.02 3.70
C ASN A 656 -11.93 -46.32 2.52
N VAL A 657 -13.18 -45.92 2.72
CA VAL A 657 -14.05 -45.35 1.69
C VAL A 657 -14.70 -44.05 2.17
N SER A 658 -15.22 -43.23 1.25
CA SER A 658 -16.03 -42.06 1.63
C SER A 658 -17.34 -42.48 2.31
N THR A 659 -17.95 -41.62 3.13
CA THR A 659 -19.23 -41.93 3.79
C THR A 659 -20.35 -42.26 2.78
N TYR A 660 -20.40 -41.60 1.62
CA TYR A 660 -21.33 -41.96 0.55
C TYR A 660 -21.06 -43.35 -0.03
N ALA A 661 -19.79 -43.72 -0.20
CA ALA A 661 -19.43 -45.08 -0.64
C ALA A 661 -19.85 -46.14 0.39
N MET A 662 -19.74 -45.85 1.69
CA MET A 662 -20.24 -46.72 2.75
C MET A 662 -21.75 -46.93 2.64
N ALA A 663 -22.52 -45.86 2.48
CA ALA A 663 -23.97 -45.95 2.32
C ALA A 663 -24.35 -46.80 1.10
N VAL A 664 -23.66 -46.63 -0.02
CA VAL A 664 -23.89 -47.43 -1.24
C VAL A 664 -23.51 -48.90 -1.03
N LEU A 665 -22.35 -49.20 -0.43
CA LEU A 665 -21.90 -50.58 -0.24
C LEU A 665 -22.81 -51.38 0.69
N LEU A 666 -23.35 -50.75 1.74
CA LEU A 666 -24.24 -51.41 2.69
C LEU A 666 -25.59 -51.82 2.07
N LEU A 667 -26.03 -51.18 0.98
CA LEU A 667 -27.25 -51.59 0.26
C LEU A 667 -27.12 -52.98 -0.38
N PHE A 668 -25.89 -53.42 -0.68
CA PHE A 668 -25.63 -54.72 -1.29
C PHE A 668 -25.58 -55.87 -0.28
N ASN A 669 -25.67 -55.59 1.03
CA ASN A 669 -25.78 -56.65 2.05
C ASN A 669 -27.20 -57.25 2.12
N ASP A 670 -28.21 -56.50 1.68
CA ASP A 670 -29.62 -56.92 1.70
C ASP A 670 -30.06 -57.59 0.38
N LEU A 671 -29.12 -57.83 -0.55
CA LEU A 671 -29.37 -58.41 -1.88
C LEU A 671 -28.77 -59.81 -1.98
N ASP A 672 -29.42 -60.68 -2.75
CA ASP A 672 -28.94 -62.02 -3.03
C ASP A 672 -27.76 -62.01 -4.03
N ASP A 673 -26.94 -63.08 -4.01
CA ASP A 673 -25.77 -63.23 -4.86
C ASP A 673 -26.13 -63.11 -6.35
N GLY A 674 -25.63 -62.05 -7.01
CA GLY A 674 -25.81 -61.80 -8.44
C GLY A 674 -26.90 -60.79 -8.80
N GLU A 675 -27.67 -60.30 -7.83
CA GLU A 675 -28.59 -59.19 -8.06
C GLU A 675 -27.85 -57.87 -8.33
N SER A 676 -28.46 -57.04 -9.18
CA SER A 676 -27.88 -55.77 -9.61
C SER A 676 -28.83 -54.61 -9.31
N LEU A 677 -28.29 -53.50 -8.83
CA LEU A 677 -29.01 -52.24 -8.70
C LEU A 677 -28.64 -51.30 -9.85
N SER A 678 -29.64 -50.64 -10.42
CA SER A 678 -29.43 -49.54 -11.37
C SER A 678 -28.97 -48.27 -10.66
N PHE A 679 -28.35 -47.36 -11.42
CA PHE A 679 -27.96 -46.04 -10.92
C PHE A 679 -29.11 -45.29 -10.24
N ASP A 680 -30.30 -45.31 -10.86
CA ASP A 680 -31.48 -44.58 -10.37
C ASP A 680 -32.05 -45.20 -9.09
N GLU A 681 -32.00 -46.53 -8.94
CA GLU A 681 -32.41 -47.22 -7.71
C GLU A 681 -31.45 -46.93 -6.55
N ILE A 682 -30.14 -46.89 -6.81
CA ILE A 682 -29.14 -46.49 -5.81
C ILE A 682 -29.39 -45.03 -5.41
N GLN A 683 -29.69 -44.15 -6.36
CA GLN A 683 -30.00 -42.75 -6.08
C GLN A 683 -31.26 -42.61 -5.23
N ALA A 684 -32.34 -43.29 -5.57
CA ALA A 684 -33.59 -43.25 -4.82
C ALA A 684 -33.44 -43.77 -3.38
N LYS A 685 -32.68 -44.86 -3.19
CA LYS A 685 -32.43 -45.43 -1.86
C LYS A 685 -31.50 -44.55 -1.00
N THR A 686 -30.45 -43.97 -1.60
CA THR A 686 -29.44 -43.21 -0.86
C THR A 686 -29.70 -41.71 -0.73
N GLY A 687 -30.49 -41.11 -1.63
CA GLY A 687 -30.74 -39.66 -1.67
C GLY A 687 -29.52 -38.82 -2.09
N ILE A 688 -28.46 -39.43 -2.63
CA ILE A 688 -27.23 -38.74 -3.02
C ILE A 688 -27.43 -37.96 -4.34
N SER A 689 -26.80 -36.79 -4.46
CA SER A 689 -26.80 -36.00 -5.69
C SER A 689 -26.22 -36.79 -6.88
N THR A 690 -26.71 -36.55 -8.10
CA THR A 690 -26.25 -37.27 -9.30
C THR A 690 -24.73 -37.13 -9.49
N GLN A 691 -24.19 -35.93 -9.26
CA GLN A 691 -22.75 -35.66 -9.41
C GLN A 691 -21.90 -36.40 -8.38
N ASP A 692 -22.31 -36.40 -7.10
CA ASP A 692 -21.56 -37.09 -6.05
C ASP A 692 -21.69 -38.61 -6.19
N LEU A 693 -22.87 -39.12 -6.57
CA LEU A 693 -23.09 -40.55 -6.78
C LEU A 693 -22.23 -41.09 -7.94
N MET A 694 -22.15 -40.38 -9.06
CA MET A 694 -21.25 -40.76 -10.16
C MET A 694 -19.78 -40.85 -9.72
N ARG A 695 -19.32 -39.89 -8.89
CA ARG A 695 -17.95 -39.90 -8.37
C ARG A 695 -17.72 -41.04 -7.38
N THR A 696 -18.66 -41.26 -6.47
CA THR A 696 -18.62 -42.36 -5.50
C THR A 696 -18.57 -43.72 -6.20
N LEU A 697 -19.45 -43.96 -7.18
CA LEU A 697 -19.48 -45.20 -7.94
C LEU A 697 -18.21 -45.39 -8.78
N THR A 698 -17.61 -44.31 -9.30
CA THR A 698 -16.33 -44.40 -10.02
C THR A 698 -15.22 -44.92 -9.11
N ALA A 699 -15.21 -44.50 -7.84
CA ALA A 699 -14.21 -44.93 -6.86
C ALA A 699 -14.34 -46.41 -6.46
N ILE A 700 -15.56 -46.98 -6.45
CA ILE A 700 -15.81 -48.35 -5.97
C ILE A 700 -16.11 -49.39 -7.07
N ALA A 701 -16.46 -48.95 -8.29
CA ALA A 701 -16.81 -49.84 -9.40
C ALA A 701 -15.80 -49.78 -10.58
N VAL A 702 -15.13 -48.65 -10.80
CA VAL A 702 -14.21 -48.49 -11.94
C VAL A 702 -12.75 -48.65 -11.52
N ALA A 703 -12.37 -48.02 -10.40
CA ALA A 703 -10.99 -47.97 -9.91
C ALA A 703 -10.41 -49.38 -9.67
N PRO A 704 -9.30 -49.77 -10.33
CA PRO A 704 -8.76 -51.13 -10.24
C PRO A 704 -8.38 -51.57 -8.82
N LYS A 705 -7.96 -50.62 -7.98
CA LYS A 705 -7.52 -50.88 -6.60
C LYS A 705 -8.67 -51.12 -5.62
N SER A 706 -9.89 -50.70 -5.96
CA SER A 706 -11.05 -50.71 -5.06
C SER A 706 -12.33 -51.14 -5.78
N ARG A 707 -12.20 -52.03 -6.79
CA ARG A 707 -13.31 -52.55 -7.60
C ARG A 707 -14.13 -53.60 -6.85
N VAL A 708 -14.83 -53.14 -5.81
CA VAL A 708 -15.75 -53.95 -5.00
C VAL A 708 -17.06 -54.22 -5.75
N LEU A 709 -17.48 -53.30 -6.62
CA LEU A 709 -18.64 -53.48 -7.49
C LEU A 709 -18.20 -53.72 -8.94
N SER A 710 -18.95 -54.56 -9.65
CA SER A 710 -18.86 -54.72 -11.10
C SER A 710 -19.95 -53.91 -11.78
N LYS A 711 -19.59 -53.30 -12.91
CA LYS A 711 -20.46 -52.44 -13.69
C LYS A 711 -20.86 -53.14 -15.00
N ASP A 712 -22.14 -53.08 -15.36
CA ASP A 712 -22.67 -53.49 -16.65
C ASP A 712 -23.36 -52.31 -17.36
N PRO A 713 -22.90 -51.87 -18.55
CA PRO A 713 -21.74 -52.36 -19.32
C PRO A 713 -20.38 -51.88 -18.75
N PRO A 714 -19.29 -52.66 -18.91
CA PRO A 714 -17.97 -52.38 -18.30
C PRO A 714 -17.22 -51.24 -19.02
N THR A 715 -17.70 -50.02 -18.82
CA THR A 715 -17.13 -48.77 -19.38
C THR A 715 -16.47 -47.93 -18.29
N LYS A 716 -15.53 -47.06 -18.69
CA LYS A 716 -14.79 -46.19 -17.75
C LYS A 716 -15.61 -45.01 -17.20
N SER A 717 -16.67 -44.59 -17.88
CA SER A 717 -17.54 -43.47 -17.49
C SER A 717 -18.88 -43.98 -16.96
N ILE A 718 -19.46 -43.33 -15.95
CA ILE A 718 -20.74 -43.72 -15.34
C ILE A 718 -21.88 -42.87 -15.90
N LYS A 719 -23.02 -43.51 -16.21
CA LYS A 719 -24.22 -42.94 -16.82
C LYS A 719 -25.48 -43.35 -16.01
N THR A 720 -26.56 -42.59 -16.18
CA THR A 720 -27.87 -42.71 -15.51
C THR A 720 -28.69 -43.91 -16.02
N GLY A 721 -28.11 -45.10 -16.01
CA GLY A 721 -28.74 -46.32 -16.51
C GLY A 721 -27.84 -47.55 -16.38
N ASP A 722 -26.61 -47.36 -15.88
CA ASP A 722 -25.69 -48.45 -15.59
C ASP A 722 -26.18 -49.30 -14.42
N LYS A 723 -25.91 -50.60 -14.49
CA LYS A 723 -26.21 -51.55 -13.41
C LYS A 723 -24.93 -51.93 -12.66
N PHE A 724 -25.07 -52.10 -11.35
CA PHE A 724 -23.98 -52.43 -10.44
C PHE A 724 -24.32 -53.69 -9.66
N CYS A 725 -23.39 -54.65 -9.60
CA CYS A 725 -23.51 -55.87 -8.80
C CYS A 725 -22.24 -56.10 -7.96
N PHE A 726 -22.34 -56.95 -6.94
CA PHE A 726 -21.20 -57.27 -6.08
C PHE A 726 -20.12 -58.09 -6.83
N ASN A 727 -18.87 -57.63 -6.81
CA ASN A 727 -17.78 -58.30 -7.52
C ASN A 727 -17.11 -59.38 -6.65
N ALA A 728 -17.67 -60.58 -6.65
CA ALA A 728 -17.11 -61.75 -5.95
C ALA A 728 -15.68 -62.12 -6.42
N SER A 729 -15.26 -61.71 -7.62
CA SER A 729 -13.94 -62.04 -8.19
C SER A 729 -12.81 -61.07 -7.78
N PHE A 730 -13.11 -60.02 -7.02
CA PHE A 730 -12.14 -58.98 -6.66
C PHE A 730 -10.93 -59.53 -5.89
N GLN A 731 -9.72 -59.05 -6.24
CA GLN A 731 -8.48 -59.39 -5.57
C GLN A 731 -7.58 -58.16 -5.45
N SER A 732 -6.96 -57.99 -4.28
CA SER A 732 -5.95 -56.96 -4.01
C SER A 732 -4.70 -57.59 -3.42
N LYS A 733 -3.54 -56.97 -3.71
CA LYS A 733 -2.25 -57.33 -3.09
C LYS A 733 -2.15 -56.86 -1.63
N SER A 734 -2.93 -55.85 -1.23
CA SER A 734 -2.96 -55.31 0.13
C SER A 734 -4.27 -55.64 0.84
N VAL A 735 -4.18 -56.03 2.12
CA VAL A 735 -5.35 -56.29 2.98
C VAL A 735 -6.11 -55.00 3.30
N ARG A 736 -5.38 -53.90 3.51
CA ARG A 736 -5.93 -52.55 3.63
C ARG A 736 -5.96 -51.86 2.28
N ILE A 737 -7.13 -51.38 1.90
CA ILE A 737 -7.40 -50.75 0.60
C ILE A 737 -7.99 -49.37 0.87
N LYS A 738 -7.35 -48.33 0.34
CA LYS A 738 -7.89 -46.97 0.38
C LYS A 738 -8.53 -46.66 -0.96
N ALA A 739 -9.86 -46.55 -0.98
CA ALA A 739 -10.57 -46.10 -2.17
C ALA A 739 -10.24 -44.62 -2.42
N PRO A 740 -10.01 -44.23 -3.69
CA PRO A 740 -9.69 -42.84 -4.00
C PRO A 740 -10.90 -41.94 -3.75
N ILE A 741 -10.74 -40.94 -2.89
CA ILE A 741 -11.75 -39.88 -2.70
C ILE A 741 -11.55 -38.85 -3.83
N ILE A 742 -12.44 -38.89 -4.83
CA ILE A 742 -12.33 -38.07 -6.04
C ILE A 742 -12.44 -36.57 -5.72
N ASN A 743 -13.22 -36.19 -4.70
CA ASN A 743 -13.39 -34.79 -4.26
C ASN A 743 -12.20 -34.24 -3.43
N ALA A 744 -11.21 -35.07 -3.09
CA ALA A 744 -10.13 -34.69 -2.17
C ALA A 744 -8.90 -34.07 -2.86
N VAL A 745 -8.91 -33.89 -4.18
CA VAL A 745 -7.78 -33.33 -4.94
C VAL A 745 -8.08 -31.88 -5.28
N SER A 746 -7.20 -30.97 -4.86
CA SER A 746 -7.21 -29.58 -5.31
C SER A 746 -6.81 -29.56 -6.78
N ARG A 747 -7.68 -29.01 -7.62
CA ARG A 747 -7.44 -28.80 -9.05
C ARG A 747 -7.63 -27.32 -9.36
N VAL A 748 -7.02 -26.88 -10.46
CA VAL A 748 -7.33 -25.58 -11.08
C VAL A 748 -8.82 -25.56 -11.43
N GLU A 749 -9.49 -24.46 -11.11
CA GLU A 749 -10.91 -24.25 -11.41
C GLU A 749 -11.15 -24.14 -12.91
N ASP A 750 -12.27 -24.72 -13.35
CA ASP A 750 -12.76 -24.49 -14.70
C ASP A 750 -13.21 -23.03 -14.86
N THR A 751 -13.21 -22.50 -16.09
CA THR A 751 -13.51 -21.07 -16.36
C THR A 751 -14.87 -20.62 -15.78
N GLN A 752 -15.85 -21.50 -15.76
CA GLN A 752 -17.17 -21.22 -15.16
C GLN A 752 -17.15 -21.25 -13.63
N GLU A 753 -16.43 -22.20 -13.02
CA GLU A 753 -16.23 -22.27 -11.57
C GLU A 753 -15.53 -21.00 -11.08
N ARG A 754 -14.50 -20.56 -11.81
CA ARG A 754 -13.74 -19.35 -11.50
C ARG A 754 -14.58 -18.09 -11.52
N ARG A 755 -15.38 -17.89 -12.57
CA ARG A 755 -16.32 -16.74 -12.65
C ARG A 755 -17.28 -16.72 -11.46
N THR A 756 -17.81 -17.88 -11.09
CA THR A 756 -18.71 -18.01 -9.94
C THR A 756 -17.99 -17.65 -8.63
N THR A 757 -16.73 -18.08 -8.46
CA THR A 757 -15.90 -17.73 -7.30
C THR A 757 -15.61 -16.22 -7.26
N GLU A 758 -15.24 -15.62 -8.39
CA GLU A 758 -14.99 -14.17 -8.55
C GLU A 758 -16.25 -13.33 -8.25
N GLU A 759 -17.42 -13.76 -8.72
CA GLU A 759 -18.71 -13.11 -8.48
C GLU A 759 -19.08 -13.13 -6.99
N LYS A 760 -18.99 -14.30 -6.34
CA LYS A 760 -19.21 -14.43 -4.89
C LYS A 760 -18.24 -13.56 -4.08
N ASN A 761 -16.98 -13.52 -4.50
CA ASN A 761 -15.99 -12.68 -3.85
C ASN A 761 -16.33 -11.19 -4.04
N THR A 762 -16.77 -10.79 -5.23
CA THR A 762 -17.21 -9.42 -5.54
C THR A 762 -18.43 -9.01 -4.70
N GLN A 763 -19.39 -9.91 -4.50
CA GLN A 763 -20.52 -9.68 -3.60
C GLN A 763 -20.06 -9.50 -2.14
N THR A 764 -19.08 -10.30 -1.69
CA THR A 764 -18.48 -10.15 -0.37
C THR A 764 -17.74 -8.81 -0.24
N ARG A 765 -17.01 -8.39 -1.27
CA ARG A 765 -16.35 -7.08 -1.36
C ARG A 765 -17.37 -5.95 -1.22
N ALA A 766 -18.54 -6.04 -1.86
CA ALA A 766 -19.60 -5.04 -1.74
C ALA A 766 -20.05 -4.82 -0.29
N HIS A 767 -20.26 -5.90 0.47
CA HIS A 767 -20.62 -5.81 1.89
C HIS A 767 -19.49 -5.22 2.76
N ILE A 768 -18.24 -5.54 2.45
CA ILE A 768 -17.07 -4.97 3.15
C ILE A 768 -16.95 -3.47 2.85
N ILE A 769 -17.16 -3.07 1.59
CA ILE A 769 -17.17 -1.66 1.16
C ILE A 769 -18.29 -0.89 1.87
N ASP A 770 -19.50 -1.44 1.94
CA ASP A 770 -20.60 -0.81 2.69
C ASP A 770 -20.23 -0.54 4.14
N ALA A 771 -19.68 -1.57 4.81
CA ALA A 771 -19.29 -1.47 6.20
C ALA A 771 -18.15 -0.46 6.41
N ALA A 772 -17.22 -0.34 5.45
CA ALA A 772 -16.15 0.66 5.45
C ALA A 772 -16.72 2.08 5.30
N ILE A 773 -17.56 2.32 4.28
CA ILE A 773 -18.22 3.61 4.04
C ILE A 773 -19.00 4.05 5.27
N VAL A 774 -19.87 3.19 5.80
CA VAL A 774 -20.70 3.51 6.98
C VAL A 774 -19.86 3.79 8.22
N ARG A 775 -18.75 3.06 8.43
CA ARG A 775 -17.83 3.30 9.56
C ARG A 775 -17.11 4.64 9.44
N THR A 776 -16.62 4.98 8.24
CA THR A 776 -15.96 6.25 7.96
C THR A 776 -16.93 7.41 8.16
N MET A 777 -18.12 7.33 7.56
CA MET A 777 -19.16 8.36 7.69
C MET A 777 -19.72 8.46 9.11
N LYS A 778 -19.74 7.37 9.88
CA LYS A 778 -20.06 7.40 11.32
C LYS A 778 -19.05 8.24 12.12
N SER A 779 -17.78 8.18 11.78
CA SER A 779 -16.71 8.91 12.46
C SER A 779 -16.66 10.39 12.04
N ARG A 780 -16.66 10.65 10.72
CA ARG A 780 -16.43 11.99 10.14
C ARG A 780 -17.69 12.83 10.01
N LYS A 781 -18.88 12.21 10.00
CA LYS A 781 -20.22 12.83 9.82
C LYS A 781 -20.46 13.48 8.45
N GLU A 782 -19.49 14.22 7.93
CA GLU A 782 -19.54 14.90 6.63
C GLU A 782 -18.19 14.79 5.92
N LEU A 783 -18.20 14.41 4.63
CA LEU A 783 -17.01 14.25 3.80
C LEU A 783 -17.33 14.56 2.33
N SER A 784 -16.36 15.13 1.61
CA SER A 784 -16.44 15.21 0.15
C SER A 784 -16.29 13.83 -0.50
N HIS A 785 -16.79 13.67 -1.73
CA HIS A 785 -16.67 12.45 -2.51
C HIS A 785 -15.23 11.99 -2.67
N SER A 786 -14.32 12.91 -3.02
CA SER A 786 -12.90 12.60 -3.19
C SER A 786 -12.26 12.10 -1.89
N GLN A 787 -12.57 12.74 -0.77
CA GLN A 787 -12.02 12.35 0.54
C GLN A 787 -12.59 11.02 1.01
N LEU A 788 -13.90 10.79 0.85
CA LEU A 788 -14.55 9.53 1.21
C LEU A 788 -13.98 8.36 0.40
N VAL A 789 -13.85 8.51 -0.91
CA VAL A 789 -13.25 7.48 -1.77
C VAL A 789 -11.80 7.21 -1.38
N SER A 790 -11.01 8.25 -1.10
CA SER A 790 -9.61 8.10 -0.67
C SER A 790 -9.48 7.39 0.68
N GLU A 791 -10.33 7.70 1.67
CA GLU A 791 -10.27 7.08 3.00
C GLU A 791 -10.75 5.61 2.95
N VAL A 792 -11.77 5.31 2.15
CA VAL A 792 -12.24 3.94 1.89
C VAL A 792 -11.17 3.12 1.14
N LEU A 793 -10.54 3.68 0.11
CA LEU A 793 -9.42 3.04 -0.59
C LEU A 793 -8.26 2.76 0.38
N GLY A 794 -7.89 3.73 1.21
CA GLY A 794 -6.85 3.58 2.22
C GLY A 794 -7.15 2.43 3.19
N GLN A 795 -8.37 2.36 3.73
CA GLN A 795 -8.78 1.32 4.67
C GLN A 795 -8.82 -0.08 4.06
N LEU A 796 -9.23 -0.19 2.78
CA LEU A 796 -9.42 -1.48 2.11
C LEU A 796 -8.16 -1.99 1.41
N SER A 797 -7.20 -1.12 1.09
CA SER A 797 -5.96 -1.45 0.36
C SER A 797 -5.17 -2.62 0.96
N ALA A 798 -5.24 -2.83 2.28
CA ALA A 798 -4.60 -3.94 2.95
C ALA A 798 -5.21 -5.32 2.62
N ARG A 799 -6.46 -5.36 2.14
CA ARG A 799 -7.22 -6.58 1.84
C ARG A 799 -7.39 -6.83 0.34
N PHE A 800 -7.81 -5.81 -0.40
CA PHE A 800 -7.97 -5.84 -1.85
C PHE A 800 -7.95 -4.41 -2.39
N LYS A 801 -7.80 -4.26 -3.71
CA LYS A 801 -7.88 -2.94 -4.36
C LYS A 801 -9.30 -2.74 -4.90
N PRO A 802 -10.17 -1.97 -4.23
CA PRO A 802 -11.53 -1.77 -4.70
C PRO A 802 -11.55 -0.89 -5.96
N GLU A 803 -12.41 -1.24 -6.91
CA GLU A 803 -12.68 -0.37 -8.05
C GLU A 803 -13.48 0.86 -7.61
N VAL A 804 -13.08 2.03 -8.12
CA VAL A 804 -13.76 3.30 -7.81
C VAL A 804 -15.22 3.28 -8.31
N SER A 805 -15.48 2.62 -9.43
CA SER A 805 -16.82 2.37 -9.98
C SER A 805 -17.73 1.66 -8.97
N LEU A 806 -17.21 0.61 -8.32
CA LEU A 806 -17.94 -0.17 -7.32
C LEU A 806 -18.22 0.68 -6.08
N ILE A 807 -17.24 1.44 -5.58
CA ILE A 807 -17.45 2.35 -4.43
C ILE A 807 -18.56 3.35 -4.74
N LYS A 808 -18.55 3.97 -5.93
CA LYS A 808 -19.62 4.90 -6.37
C LYS A 808 -20.99 4.25 -6.32
N LYS A 809 -21.12 3.06 -6.91
CA LYS A 809 -22.38 2.29 -6.89
C LYS A 809 -22.84 2.00 -5.45
N ARG A 810 -21.91 1.63 -4.56
CA ARG A 810 -22.24 1.35 -3.15
C ARG A 810 -22.65 2.61 -2.37
N ILE A 811 -22.09 3.77 -2.68
CA ILE A 811 -22.52 5.04 -2.09
C ILE A 811 -23.97 5.35 -2.49
N GLU A 812 -24.32 5.21 -3.77
CA GLU A 812 -25.71 5.40 -4.22
C GLU A 812 -26.67 4.41 -3.55
N ASP A 813 -26.29 3.13 -3.47
CA ASP A 813 -27.09 2.11 -2.77
C ASP A 813 -27.29 2.46 -1.27
N LEU A 814 -26.31 3.10 -0.63
CA LEU A 814 -26.41 3.55 0.77
C LEU A 814 -27.24 4.82 0.94
N ILE A 815 -27.31 5.68 -0.09
CA ILE A 815 -28.22 6.83 -0.11
C ILE A 815 -29.66 6.35 -0.23
N VAL A 816 -29.94 5.42 -1.13
CA VAL A 816 -31.27 4.79 -1.29
C VAL A 816 -31.72 4.09 0.00
N ARG A 817 -30.78 3.54 0.77
CA ARG A 817 -31.05 2.89 2.07
C ARG A 817 -31.02 3.87 3.26
N GLU A 818 -30.98 5.17 3.00
CA GLU A 818 -31.01 6.25 4.03
C GLU A 818 -29.85 6.21 5.04
N TYR A 819 -28.71 5.62 4.67
CA TYR A 819 -27.48 5.69 5.49
C TYR A 819 -26.69 6.99 5.25
N LEU A 820 -26.86 7.60 4.07
CA LEU A 820 -26.16 8.79 3.60
C LEU A 820 -27.15 9.73 2.91
N GLU A 821 -26.90 11.02 2.96
CA GLU A 821 -27.67 12.05 2.25
C GLU A 821 -26.72 13.03 1.55
N ARG A 822 -27.23 13.71 0.51
CA ARG A 822 -26.53 14.82 -0.13
C ARG A 822 -27.10 16.11 0.48
N PRO A 823 -26.26 17.01 1.04
CA PRO A 823 -26.74 18.29 1.55
C PRO A 823 -27.34 19.13 0.40
N GLU A 824 -28.40 19.88 0.71
CA GLU A 824 -29.17 20.68 -0.27
C GLU A 824 -28.51 22.02 -0.66
N ASP A 825 -27.28 22.31 -0.19
CA ASP A 825 -26.58 23.56 -0.52
C ASP A 825 -26.02 23.58 -1.95
N GLU A 826 -26.37 24.61 -2.73
CA GLU A 826 -25.92 24.83 -4.11
C GLU A 826 -24.38 24.96 -4.25
N ASP A 827 -23.68 25.26 -3.14
CA ASP A 827 -22.22 25.49 -3.13
C ASP A 827 -21.36 24.22 -2.93
N ALA A 828 -21.94 23.04 -2.69
CA ALA A 828 -21.15 21.80 -2.52
C ALA A 828 -21.85 20.50 -2.99
N PRO A 829 -22.14 20.33 -4.30
CA PRO A 829 -22.79 19.13 -4.86
C PRO A 829 -21.96 17.82 -4.74
N SER A 830 -20.79 17.86 -4.10
CA SER A 830 -19.88 16.73 -3.94
C SER A 830 -19.72 16.26 -2.48
N ALA A 831 -20.44 16.83 -1.53
CA ALA A 831 -20.42 16.42 -0.12
C ALA A 831 -21.45 15.33 0.17
N TYR A 832 -21.11 14.40 1.07
CA TYR A 832 -22.04 13.45 1.66
C TYR A 832 -22.14 13.75 3.15
N ARG A 833 -23.36 13.73 3.67
CA ARG A 833 -23.63 13.80 5.10
C ARG A 833 -24.19 12.46 5.55
N ARG A 834 -23.80 12.02 6.75
CA ARG A 834 -24.43 10.88 7.38
C ARG A 834 -25.84 11.29 7.79
N HIS A 835 -26.85 10.55 7.32
CA HIS A 835 -28.22 10.77 7.75
C HIS A 835 -28.30 10.59 9.28
N MET A 836 -28.55 11.70 9.98
CA MET A 836 -28.78 11.73 11.43
C MET A 836 -30.24 11.42 11.66
N ALA A 837 -30.64 10.16 11.48
CA ALA A 837 -31.86 9.69 12.10
C ALA A 837 -31.65 9.82 13.62
N THR A 838 -32.16 10.89 14.21
CA THR A 838 -32.34 10.98 15.67
C THR A 838 -33.13 9.74 16.08
N THR A 839 -32.65 9.06 17.12
CA THR A 839 -33.24 7.85 17.70
C THR A 839 -34.78 7.92 17.83
N ALA A 840 -35.32 9.14 17.99
CA ALA A 840 -36.75 9.44 18.05
C ALA A 840 -37.55 9.00 16.80
N SER A 841 -37.05 9.19 15.58
CA SER A 841 -37.75 8.77 14.35
C SER A 841 -37.87 7.24 14.22
N ARG A 842 -36.92 6.53 14.82
CA ARG A 842 -36.91 5.06 14.93
C ARG A 842 -37.87 4.54 16.02
N GLY A 843 -38.23 5.39 17.00
CA GLY A 843 -39.08 5.04 18.14
C GLY A 843 -40.54 4.76 17.76
N LEU A 844 -41.14 5.57 16.88
CA LEU A 844 -42.56 5.43 16.54
C LEU A 844 -42.87 4.08 15.85
N ARG A 845 -42.07 3.66 14.86
CA ARG A 845 -42.28 2.37 14.15
C ARG A 845 -41.98 1.13 14.99
N GLN A 846 -41.28 1.28 16.10
CA GLN A 846 -40.93 0.19 17.01
C GLN A 846 -41.87 0.08 18.21
N ALA A 847 -42.94 0.89 18.25
CA ALA A 847 -43.96 0.81 19.29
C ALA A 847 -44.55 -0.60 19.37
N GLY A 848 -44.44 -1.23 20.54
CA GLY A 848 -45.04 -2.55 20.78
C GLY A 848 -46.56 -2.46 20.89
N LYS A 849 -47.08 -1.33 21.38
CA LYS A 849 -48.51 -1.03 21.49
C LYS A 849 -48.81 0.47 21.54
N VAL A 850 -50.04 0.82 21.15
CA VAL A 850 -50.62 2.14 21.32
C VAL A 850 -51.82 2.05 22.26
N VAL A 851 -51.76 2.73 23.40
CA VAL A 851 -52.81 2.75 24.44
C VAL A 851 -53.52 4.09 24.41
N CYS A 852 -54.85 4.10 24.24
CA CYS A 852 -55.61 5.32 24.02
C CYS A 852 -56.61 5.55 25.15
N ILE A 853 -56.63 6.74 25.74
CA ILE A 853 -57.55 7.10 26.83
C ILE A 853 -58.87 7.60 26.28
N GLY A 854 -59.97 6.91 26.62
CA GLY A 854 -61.30 7.35 26.26
C GLY A 854 -61.85 8.41 27.22
N ARG A 855 -62.59 9.39 26.68
CA ARG A 855 -63.38 10.37 27.46
C ARG A 855 -62.55 11.21 28.44
N ASN A 856 -61.45 11.79 27.97
CA ASN A 856 -60.57 12.61 28.82
C ASN A 856 -60.81 14.13 28.76
N TYR A 857 -61.77 14.63 27.97
CA TYR A 857 -62.10 16.06 27.91
C TYR A 857 -63.57 16.28 28.27
N ALA A 858 -63.85 17.18 29.22
CA ALA A 858 -65.20 17.40 29.74
C ALA A 858 -66.21 17.86 28.67
N ALA A 859 -65.79 18.77 27.77
CA ALA A 859 -66.62 19.25 26.68
C ALA A 859 -66.96 18.14 25.66
N HIS A 860 -66.01 17.25 25.37
CA HIS A 860 -66.22 16.11 24.47
C HIS A 860 -67.14 15.03 25.10
N ILE A 861 -67.06 14.82 26.41
CA ILE A 861 -68.00 13.94 27.13
C ILE A 861 -69.45 14.43 26.99
N ALA A 862 -69.65 15.75 27.11
CA ALA A 862 -70.96 16.38 26.97
C ALA A 862 -71.48 16.33 25.52
N GLU A 863 -70.60 16.54 24.53
CA GLU A 863 -70.89 16.44 23.09
C GLU A 863 -71.46 15.05 22.72
N LEU A 864 -70.91 13.99 23.28
CA LEU A 864 -71.34 12.61 23.01
C LEU A 864 -72.43 12.08 23.96
N GLN A 865 -73.05 12.95 24.79
CA GLN A 865 -74.09 12.60 25.78
C GLN A 865 -73.74 11.41 26.70
N ASN A 866 -72.46 11.27 27.05
CA ASN A 866 -71.98 10.13 27.82
C ASN A 866 -71.85 10.47 29.32
N PRO A 867 -72.06 9.51 30.24
CA PRO A 867 -71.75 9.72 31.65
C PRO A 867 -70.24 9.87 31.84
N LYS A 868 -69.83 10.82 32.70
CA LYS A 868 -68.43 11.01 33.08
C LYS A 868 -67.93 9.72 33.77
N PRO A 869 -66.89 9.06 33.25
CA PRO A 869 -66.38 7.84 33.87
C PRO A 869 -65.80 8.15 35.26
N LYS A 870 -65.90 7.19 36.20
CA LYS A 870 -65.31 7.32 37.55
C LYS A 870 -63.81 7.05 37.56
N GLN A 871 -63.32 6.29 36.58
CA GLN A 871 -61.91 5.92 36.40
C GLN A 871 -61.55 6.03 34.91
N PRO A 872 -60.30 6.34 34.56
CA PRO A 872 -59.84 6.25 33.18
C PRO A 872 -60.09 4.84 32.64
N PHE A 873 -60.66 4.75 31.44
CA PHE A 873 -60.70 3.51 30.69
C PHE A 873 -59.92 3.71 29.40
N PHE A 874 -59.34 2.63 28.90
CA PHE A 874 -58.48 2.69 27.73
C PHE A 874 -58.76 1.53 26.79
N PHE A 875 -58.42 1.74 25.52
CA PHE A 875 -58.46 0.75 24.46
C PHE A 875 -57.12 0.74 23.72
N LEU A 876 -56.91 -0.28 22.89
CA LEU A 876 -55.66 -0.45 22.15
C LEU A 876 -55.90 -0.17 20.66
N LYS A 877 -54.90 0.47 20.04
CA LYS A 877 -54.74 0.49 18.58
C LYS A 877 -53.53 -0.37 18.21
N PRO A 878 -53.61 -1.16 17.13
CA PRO A 878 -52.46 -1.90 16.65
C PRO A 878 -51.42 -0.91 16.06
N PRO A 879 -50.11 -1.12 16.26
CA PRO A 879 -49.08 -0.30 15.63
C PRO A 879 -49.17 -0.25 14.09
N SER A 880 -49.79 -1.26 13.45
CA SER A 880 -50.04 -1.28 12.01
C SER A 880 -51.00 -0.18 11.52
N SER A 881 -51.82 0.39 12.41
CA SER A 881 -52.71 1.51 12.05
C SER A 881 -51.98 2.85 11.88
N MET A 882 -50.72 2.93 12.32
CA MET A 882 -49.95 4.17 12.31
C MET A 882 -49.58 4.60 10.89
N LEU A 883 -49.82 5.88 10.59
CA LEU A 883 -49.47 6.54 9.34
C LEU A 883 -48.56 7.74 9.65
N LEU A 884 -47.29 7.64 9.28
CA LEU A 884 -46.31 8.69 9.52
C LEU A 884 -46.31 9.74 8.39
N PRO A 885 -45.73 10.93 8.63
CA PRO A 885 -45.74 12.00 7.63
C PRO A 885 -45.06 11.57 6.33
N GLY A 886 -45.77 11.71 5.20
CA GLY A 886 -45.27 11.37 3.87
C GLY A 886 -45.52 9.93 3.41
N GLU A 887 -46.17 9.08 4.21
CA GLU A 887 -46.43 7.67 3.86
C GLU A 887 -47.64 7.44 2.95
N GLY A 888 -48.45 8.47 2.71
CA GLY A 888 -49.65 8.38 1.88
C GLY A 888 -50.91 8.91 2.57
N PRO A 889 -52.09 8.65 2.00
CA PRO A 889 -53.37 9.12 2.52
C PRO A 889 -53.89 8.24 3.67
N CYS A 890 -54.80 8.80 4.47
CA CYS A 890 -55.66 8.06 5.38
C CYS A 890 -56.78 7.37 4.57
N LEU A 891 -56.82 6.04 4.60
CA LEU A 891 -57.71 5.23 3.78
C LEU A 891 -59.03 4.94 4.49
N ARG A 892 -60.13 5.50 4.00
CA ARG A 892 -61.48 5.22 4.48
C ARG A 892 -62.03 3.93 3.86
N PRO A 893 -62.34 2.87 4.63
CA PRO A 893 -62.99 1.68 4.08
C PRO A 893 -64.40 2.00 3.56
N LYS A 894 -64.86 1.24 2.55
CA LYS A 894 -66.19 1.46 1.95
C LYS A 894 -67.30 1.20 2.98
N GLY A 895 -68.30 2.08 3.03
CA GLY A 895 -69.41 2.00 3.98
C GLY A 895 -69.08 2.40 5.41
N VAL A 896 -67.85 2.83 5.71
CA VAL A 896 -67.46 3.29 7.05
C VAL A 896 -67.69 4.79 7.20
N ASP A 897 -68.35 5.19 8.30
CA ASP A 897 -68.40 6.58 8.75
C ASP A 897 -67.15 6.89 9.58
N MET A 898 -66.16 7.57 8.99
CA MET A 898 -64.84 7.75 9.57
C MET A 898 -64.69 9.14 10.19
N HIS A 899 -64.42 9.19 11.50
CA HIS A 899 -64.31 10.42 12.28
C HIS A 899 -62.87 10.68 12.73
N PHE A 900 -62.48 11.95 12.81
CA PHE A 900 -61.18 12.39 13.35
C PHE A 900 -61.27 12.76 14.83
N GLU A 901 -60.18 12.50 15.56
CA GLU A 901 -60.03 12.83 16.98
C GLU A 901 -58.57 13.28 17.21
N VAL A 902 -58.27 14.58 17.22
CA VAL A 902 -56.88 15.06 17.46
C VAL A 902 -56.47 14.88 18.92
N GLU A 903 -55.29 14.35 19.18
CA GLU A 903 -54.79 14.03 20.52
C GLU A 903 -53.29 14.36 20.70
N LEU A 904 -52.90 14.64 21.95
CA LEU A 904 -51.49 14.64 22.36
C LEU A 904 -51.07 13.20 22.64
N ALA A 905 -49.99 12.76 21.98
CA ALA A 905 -49.37 11.45 22.15
C ALA A 905 -48.11 11.54 23.01
N LEU A 906 -47.93 10.58 23.91
CA LEU A 906 -46.74 10.41 24.75
C LEU A 906 -45.93 9.24 24.20
N VAL A 907 -44.66 9.49 23.86
CA VAL A 907 -43.71 8.44 23.44
C VAL A 907 -42.91 8.02 24.66
N MET A 908 -43.04 6.77 25.08
CA MET A 908 -42.43 6.27 26.31
C MET A 908 -40.93 6.00 26.12
N GLY A 909 -40.09 6.60 26.96
CA GLY A 909 -38.63 6.42 26.96
C GLY A 909 -38.12 5.39 27.95
N LYS A 910 -38.96 4.99 28.93
CA LYS A 910 -38.61 4.06 29.99
C LYS A 910 -39.69 3.01 30.17
N VAL A 911 -39.31 1.88 30.75
CA VAL A 911 -40.27 0.86 31.19
C VAL A 911 -41.02 1.39 32.41
N VAL A 912 -42.36 1.42 32.34
CA VAL A 912 -43.23 1.85 33.44
C VAL A 912 -44.15 0.70 33.83
N ARG A 913 -44.12 0.34 35.12
CA ARG A 913 -44.93 -0.72 35.70
C ARG A 913 -45.36 -0.31 37.11
N ASP A 914 -46.65 -0.47 37.41
CA ASP A 914 -47.24 -0.17 38.72
C ASP A 914 -46.86 1.21 39.29
N LEU A 915 -46.90 2.24 38.43
CA LEU A 915 -46.60 3.61 38.81
C LEU A 915 -47.67 4.14 39.77
N ARG A 916 -47.26 4.85 40.83
CA ARG A 916 -48.17 5.51 41.77
C ARG A 916 -48.68 6.82 41.16
N ALA A 917 -49.96 7.15 41.38
CA ALA A 917 -50.57 8.33 40.78
C ALA A 917 -49.97 9.65 41.30
N GLU A 918 -49.36 9.60 42.49
CA GLU A 918 -48.69 10.72 43.15
C GLU A 918 -47.24 10.93 42.66
N ASP A 919 -46.68 9.98 41.90
CA ASP A 919 -45.31 10.08 41.36
C ASP A 919 -45.28 10.84 40.03
N GLU A 920 -45.51 12.15 40.13
CA GLU A 920 -45.52 13.05 38.98
C GLU A 920 -44.16 13.11 38.27
N GLN A 921 -43.07 13.20 39.03
CA GLN A 921 -41.73 13.25 38.47
C GLN A 921 -41.40 11.96 37.70
N GLY A 922 -41.70 10.79 38.26
CA GLY A 922 -41.49 9.50 37.60
C GLY A 922 -42.34 9.35 36.33
N ALA A 923 -43.60 9.83 36.35
CA ALA A 923 -44.46 9.87 35.17
C ALA A 923 -43.87 10.74 34.06
N MET A 924 -43.44 11.95 34.39
CA MET A 924 -42.87 12.88 33.43
C MET A 924 -41.53 12.40 32.89
N ASP A 925 -40.67 11.83 33.74
CA ASP A 925 -39.34 11.32 33.37
C ASP A 925 -39.39 10.02 32.55
N ALA A 926 -40.54 9.36 32.50
CA ALA A 926 -40.76 8.20 31.65
C ALA A 926 -41.08 8.57 30.19
N ILE A 927 -41.44 9.83 29.92
CA ILE A 927 -41.75 10.32 28.56
C ILE A 927 -40.47 10.79 27.88
N GLU A 928 -40.17 10.24 26.71
CA GLU A 928 -39.02 10.63 25.86
C GLU A 928 -39.35 11.83 24.99
N ALA A 929 -40.52 11.80 24.36
CA ALA A 929 -40.99 12.80 23.41
C ALA A 929 -42.51 12.89 23.40
N TYR A 930 -43.04 13.97 22.85
CA TYR A 930 -44.45 14.12 22.52
C TYR A 930 -44.67 13.91 21.02
N ALA A 931 -45.91 13.76 20.60
CA ALA A 931 -46.31 13.88 19.20
C ALA A 931 -47.78 14.33 19.13
N VAL A 932 -48.21 14.81 17.97
CA VAL A 932 -49.63 14.96 17.65
C VAL A 932 -50.08 13.68 16.96
N ALA A 933 -51.27 13.21 17.28
CA ALA A 933 -51.89 12.07 16.61
C ALA A 933 -53.35 12.40 16.27
N ILE A 934 -53.86 11.76 15.23
CA ILE A 934 -55.29 11.77 14.90
C ILE A 934 -55.82 10.34 15.13
N ASP A 935 -56.61 10.13 16.17
CA ASP A 935 -57.24 8.83 16.45
C ASP A 935 -58.49 8.64 15.56
N MET A 936 -58.27 8.10 14.36
CA MET A 936 -59.37 7.85 13.44
C MET A 936 -60.29 6.74 13.95
N THR A 937 -61.60 6.97 13.82
CA THR A 937 -62.63 6.06 14.32
C THR A 937 -63.65 5.72 13.25
N ALA A 938 -63.86 4.43 12.98
CA ALA A 938 -65.02 3.95 12.24
C ALA A 938 -66.25 4.00 13.16
N ARG A 939 -66.98 5.12 13.15
CA ARG A 939 -68.02 5.44 14.14
C ARG A 939 -69.17 4.45 14.11
N ASN A 940 -69.66 4.13 12.92
CA ASN A 940 -70.73 3.15 12.73
C ASN A 940 -70.35 1.74 13.22
N THR A 941 -69.12 1.28 12.94
CA THR A 941 -68.57 0.03 13.50
C THR A 941 -68.47 0.08 15.02
N GLN A 942 -68.06 1.22 15.58
CA GLN A 942 -67.95 1.41 17.03
C GLN A 942 -69.32 1.35 17.71
N ASP A 943 -70.34 1.96 17.13
CA ASP A 943 -71.69 1.99 17.69
C ASP A 943 -72.37 0.63 17.64
N GLU A 944 -72.12 -0.16 16.60
CA GLU A 944 -72.52 -1.56 16.55
C GLU A 944 -71.84 -2.38 17.66
N ALA A 945 -70.52 -2.21 17.83
CA ALA A 945 -69.77 -2.88 18.90
C ALA A 945 -70.30 -2.50 20.29
N LYS A 946 -70.61 -1.22 20.54
CA LYS A 946 -71.21 -0.76 21.80
C LYS A 946 -72.57 -1.43 22.06
N LYS A 947 -73.46 -1.46 21.06
CA LYS A 947 -74.79 -2.09 21.17
C LYS A 947 -74.70 -3.58 21.52
N LYS A 948 -73.69 -4.27 20.99
CA LYS A 948 -73.46 -5.71 21.20
C LYS A 948 -72.52 -6.02 22.38
N GLY A 949 -71.94 -5.01 23.05
CA GLY A 949 -70.96 -5.20 24.12
C GLY A 949 -69.61 -5.77 23.67
N LEU A 950 -69.23 -5.57 22.39
CA LEU A 950 -68.01 -6.12 21.79
C LEU A 950 -66.80 -5.18 21.94
N PRO A 951 -65.55 -5.71 21.86
CA PRO A 951 -64.34 -4.90 21.85
C PRO A 951 -64.27 -3.89 20.69
N TRP A 952 -63.61 -2.74 20.92
CA TRP A 952 -63.51 -1.65 19.93
C TRP A 952 -62.41 -1.84 18.87
N SER A 953 -61.70 -2.97 18.90
CA SER A 953 -60.50 -3.20 18.08
C SER A 953 -60.74 -3.01 16.59
N ILE A 954 -61.87 -3.48 16.05
CA ILE A 954 -62.19 -3.32 14.62
C ILE A 954 -62.41 -1.84 14.28
N ALA A 955 -63.14 -1.10 15.12
CA ALA A 955 -63.47 0.30 14.85
C ALA A 955 -62.26 1.25 14.92
N LYS A 956 -61.20 0.84 15.61
CA LYS A 956 -59.99 1.65 15.87
C LYS A 956 -58.75 1.14 15.14
N GLY A 957 -58.77 -0.05 14.55
CA GLY A 957 -57.58 -0.79 14.10
C GLY A 957 -57.41 -0.99 12.59
N PHE A 958 -58.16 -0.29 11.74
CA PHE A 958 -57.88 -0.28 10.30
C PHE A 958 -56.48 0.29 10.02
N ASP A 959 -55.84 -0.15 8.93
CA ASP A 959 -54.59 0.44 8.47
C ASP A 959 -54.81 1.94 8.21
N THR A 960 -53.78 2.75 8.47
CA THR A 960 -53.79 4.23 8.37
C THR A 960 -54.70 5.01 9.35
N PHE A 961 -55.41 4.34 10.27
CA PHE A 961 -56.30 4.99 11.25
C PHE A 961 -55.59 5.70 12.42
N LEU A 962 -54.27 5.85 12.37
CA LEU A 962 -53.51 6.64 13.32
C LEU A 962 -52.47 7.52 12.59
N PRO A 963 -52.90 8.57 11.87
CA PRO A 963 -51.99 9.62 11.40
C PRO A 963 -51.24 10.25 12.57
N MET A 964 -49.92 10.35 12.47
CA MET A 964 -49.07 10.92 13.53
C MET A 964 -48.07 11.94 12.98
N SER A 965 -47.71 12.92 13.82
CA SER A 965 -46.65 13.87 13.52
C SER A 965 -45.26 13.26 13.70
N ARG A 966 -44.21 14.04 13.39
CA ARG A 966 -42.86 13.68 13.85
C ARG A 966 -42.80 13.79 15.39
N PRO A 967 -41.89 13.06 16.06
CA PRO A 967 -41.66 13.23 17.48
C PRO A 967 -41.25 14.67 17.80
N ILE A 968 -41.96 15.29 18.73
CA ILE A 968 -41.71 16.61 19.27
C ILE A 968 -40.79 16.45 20.49
N PRO A 969 -39.60 17.06 20.49
CA PRO A 969 -38.70 17.04 21.64
C PRO A 969 -39.40 17.55 22.91
N LYS A 970 -39.21 16.88 24.04
CA LYS A 970 -39.84 17.27 25.32
C LYS A 970 -39.59 18.75 25.68
N ALA A 971 -38.41 19.29 25.35
CA ALA A 971 -38.07 20.69 25.59
C ALA A 971 -38.89 21.69 24.76
N ALA A 972 -39.44 21.29 23.61
CA ALA A 972 -40.31 22.14 22.78
C ALA A 972 -41.73 22.29 23.37
N VAL A 973 -42.10 21.41 24.30
CA VAL A 973 -43.37 21.47 25.06
C VAL A 973 -43.01 21.44 26.56
N ALA A 974 -42.53 22.59 27.06
CA ALA A 974 -42.03 22.71 28.43
C ALA A 974 -43.09 22.32 29.49
N ASP A 975 -44.33 22.72 29.28
CA ASP A 975 -45.50 22.26 30.04
C ASP A 975 -46.48 21.56 29.09
N PRO A 976 -46.69 20.23 29.20
CA PRO A 976 -47.65 19.51 28.34
C PRO A 976 -49.11 19.88 28.61
N TYR A 977 -49.40 20.63 29.67
CA TYR A 977 -50.73 21.11 30.02
C TYR A 977 -51.03 22.54 29.53
N ASP A 978 -50.03 23.23 28.97
CA ASP A 978 -50.18 24.57 28.38
C ASP A 978 -49.92 24.54 26.87
N ALA A 979 -50.50 23.53 26.21
CA ALA A 979 -50.36 23.34 24.78
C ALA A 979 -51.75 23.34 24.13
N GLU A 980 -51.92 24.00 22.98
CA GLU A 980 -53.20 24.06 22.26
C GLU A 980 -53.16 23.11 21.07
N LEU A 981 -53.99 22.06 21.09
CA LEU A 981 -54.20 21.17 19.95
C LEU A 981 -55.18 21.79 18.97
N TYR A 982 -54.93 21.64 17.68
CA TYR A 982 -55.86 22.04 16.63
C TYR A 982 -55.98 21.00 15.51
N LEU A 983 -57.14 20.98 14.86
CA LEU A 983 -57.39 20.23 13.63
C LEU A 983 -58.37 20.98 12.73
N ASP A 984 -57.95 21.17 11.48
CA ASP A 984 -58.72 21.75 10.38
C ASP A 984 -59.00 20.68 9.32
N VAL A 985 -60.20 20.72 8.71
CA VAL A 985 -60.55 19.90 7.55
C VAL A 985 -60.84 20.82 6.38
N ASN A 986 -60.09 20.69 5.29
CA ASN A 986 -60.15 21.57 4.11
C ASN A 986 -60.04 23.07 4.47
N GLY A 987 -59.22 23.39 5.48
CA GLY A 987 -59.01 24.76 5.97
C GLY A 987 -60.11 25.30 6.90
N LEU A 988 -61.13 24.49 7.24
CA LEU A 988 -62.14 24.85 8.23
C LEU A 988 -61.77 24.26 9.59
N ALA A 989 -61.64 25.12 10.60
CA ALA A 989 -61.34 24.69 11.97
C ALA A 989 -62.45 23.81 12.54
N ARG A 990 -62.07 22.60 13.00
CA ARG A 990 -62.98 21.60 13.58
C ARG A 990 -62.73 21.39 15.06
N GLN A 991 -61.47 21.24 15.44
CA GLN A 991 -61.06 21.11 16.84
C GLN A 991 -60.00 22.16 17.17
N ARG A 992 -60.14 22.82 18.32
CA ARG A 992 -59.12 23.71 18.89
C ARG A 992 -59.32 23.80 20.40
N ALA A 993 -58.36 23.32 21.19
CA ALA A 993 -58.46 23.35 22.65
C ALA A 993 -57.10 23.18 23.36
N SER A 994 -57.01 23.72 24.57
CA SER A 994 -55.87 23.51 25.46
C SER A 994 -55.86 22.11 26.07
N THR A 995 -54.68 21.48 26.12
CA THR A 995 -54.41 20.21 26.82
C THR A 995 -54.59 20.32 28.33
N GLY A 996 -54.62 21.53 28.90
CA GLY A 996 -54.94 21.78 30.31
C GLY A 996 -56.37 21.42 30.69
N LEU A 997 -57.25 21.22 29.70
CA LEU A 997 -58.65 20.80 29.88
C LEU A 997 -58.83 19.29 30.06
N MET A 998 -57.74 18.51 30.08
CA MET A 998 -57.77 17.08 30.39
C MET A 998 -58.33 16.84 31.80
N VAL A 999 -59.33 15.97 31.88
CA VAL A 999 -60.00 15.54 33.12
C VAL A 999 -59.04 14.72 33.99
N TYR A 1000 -58.29 13.81 33.38
CA TYR A 1000 -57.25 13.02 34.00
C TYR A 1000 -55.88 13.50 33.50
N ARG A 1001 -55.01 13.87 34.43
CA ARG A 1001 -53.63 14.31 34.17
C ARG A 1001 -52.73 13.11 33.82
N ILE A 1002 -51.59 13.38 33.18
CA ILE A 1002 -50.66 12.36 32.67
C ILE A 1002 -50.22 11.35 33.75
N PRO A 1003 -49.82 11.75 34.98
CA PRO A 1003 -49.45 10.79 36.02
C PRO A 1003 -50.57 9.79 36.35
N ARG A 1004 -51.82 10.27 36.39
CA ARG A 1004 -52.99 9.41 36.63
C ARG A 1004 -53.21 8.43 35.49
N ILE A 1005 -53.08 8.89 34.26
CA ILE A 1005 -53.19 8.06 33.05
C ILE A 1005 -52.14 6.93 33.07
N LEU A 1006 -50.86 7.28 33.26
CA LEU A 1006 -49.77 6.30 33.26
C LEU A 1006 -49.86 5.34 34.46
N SER A 1007 -50.31 5.81 35.62
CA SER A 1007 -50.56 4.97 36.80
C SER A 1007 -51.62 3.91 36.51
N ASP A 1008 -52.79 4.30 35.99
CA ASP A 1008 -53.88 3.36 35.75
C ASP A 1008 -53.54 2.36 34.63
N ILE A 1009 -52.82 2.77 33.58
CA ILE A 1009 -52.35 1.83 32.54
C ILE A 1009 -51.31 0.86 33.12
N SER A 1010 -50.28 1.38 33.80
CA SER A 1010 -49.12 0.59 34.24
C SER A 1010 -49.45 -0.46 35.32
N ARG A 1011 -50.58 -0.30 36.02
CA ARG A 1011 -51.16 -1.29 36.93
C ARG A 1011 -51.77 -2.49 36.21
N VAL A 1012 -52.27 -2.28 35.00
CA VAL A 1012 -52.91 -3.32 34.18
C VAL A 1012 -51.90 -3.97 33.23
N MET A 1013 -51.02 -3.17 32.60
CA MET A 1013 -50.01 -3.65 31.67
C MET A 1013 -48.74 -2.79 31.70
N THR A 1014 -47.58 -3.43 31.58
CA THR A 1014 -46.29 -2.71 31.51
C THR A 1014 -46.19 -1.88 30.23
N LEU A 1015 -45.85 -0.60 30.34
CA LEU A 1015 -45.45 0.24 29.22
C LEU A 1015 -43.95 0.06 28.99
N HIS A 1016 -43.55 -0.32 27.79
CA HIS A 1016 -42.15 -0.47 27.40
C HIS A 1016 -41.65 0.79 26.71
N GLN A 1017 -40.32 0.91 26.60
CA GLN A 1017 -39.72 1.94 25.77
C GLN A 1017 -40.22 1.81 24.32
N GLY A 1018 -40.60 2.93 23.72
CA GLY A 1018 -41.17 3.02 22.38
C GLY A 1018 -42.69 2.91 22.32
N ASP A 1019 -43.37 2.44 23.38
CA ASP A 1019 -44.84 2.41 23.41
C ASP A 1019 -45.42 3.82 23.37
N ILE A 1020 -46.65 3.94 22.86
CA ILE A 1020 -47.33 5.22 22.67
C ILE A 1020 -48.59 5.27 23.54
N VAL A 1021 -48.82 6.40 24.22
CA VAL A 1021 -50.04 6.67 24.98
C VAL A 1021 -50.75 7.89 24.42
N LEU A 1022 -51.99 7.74 23.95
CA LEU A 1022 -52.83 8.86 23.52
C LEU A 1022 -53.72 9.34 24.67
N THR A 1023 -53.82 10.65 24.84
CA THR A 1023 -54.35 11.28 26.05
C THR A 1023 -55.82 11.69 25.97
N GLY A 1024 -56.49 11.45 24.86
CA GLY A 1024 -57.87 11.84 24.59
C GLY A 1024 -57.99 13.10 23.71
N THR A 1025 -59.18 13.29 23.14
CA THR A 1025 -59.47 14.37 22.18
C THR A 1025 -60.40 15.45 22.75
N PRO A 1026 -60.26 16.74 22.34
CA PRO A 1026 -61.22 17.78 22.66
C PRO A 1026 -62.53 17.68 21.86
N ALA A 1027 -63.52 18.53 22.17
CA ALA A 1027 -64.79 18.56 21.44
C ALA A 1027 -64.61 19.00 19.98
N GLY A 1028 -65.58 18.69 19.12
CA GLY A 1028 -65.55 18.99 17.68
C GLY A 1028 -65.22 17.77 16.81
N VAL A 1029 -65.45 16.56 17.33
CA VAL A 1029 -65.27 15.31 16.58
C VAL A 1029 -66.29 15.23 15.45
N GLY A 1030 -65.83 14.91 14.24
CA GLY A 1030 -66.70 14.91 13.06
C GLY A 1030 -66.22 13.98 11.95
N PRO A 1031 -67.06 13.74 10.93
CA PRO A 1031 -66.77 12.85 9.82
C PRO A 1031 -65.84 13.47 8.78
N VAL A 1032 -65.13 12.60 8.05
CA VAL A 1032 -64.35 12.94 6.85
C VAL A 1032 -64.68 12.01 5.68
N ALA A 1033 -64.55 12.54 4.46
CA ALA A 1033 -64.80 11.84 3.21
C ALA A 1033 -63.55 11.80 2.31
N PRO A 1034 -63.45 10.82 1.40
CA PRO A 1034 -62.45 10.80 0.34
C PRO A 1034 -62.43 12.13 -0.41
N GLY A 1035 -61.24 12.71 -0.54
CA GLY A 1035 -61.00 14.04 -1.07
C GLY A 1035 -60.76 15.11 0.00
N ASP A 1036 -61.11 14.86 1.27
CA ASP A 1036 -60.81 15.79 2.36
C ASP A 1036 -59.32 15.79 2.73
N VAL A 1037 -58.81 16.94 3.15
CA VAL A 1037 -57.44 17.08 3.70
C VAL A 1037 -57.54 17.53 5.15
N MET A 1038 -56.99 16.72 6.05
CA MET A 1038 -56.88 17.03 7.47
C MET A 1038 -55.53 17.68 7.76
N ARG A 1039 -55.54 18.81 8.45
CA ARG A 1039 -54.36 19.48 8.98
C ARG A 1039 -54.46 19.57 10.49
N ALA A 1040 -53.50 19.02 11.21
CA ALA A 1040 -53.48 19.04 12.66
C ALA A 1040 -52.12 19.47 13.21
N GLY A 1041 -52.11 19.99 14.43
CA GLY A 1041 -50.87 20.42 15.06
C GLY A 1041 -51.06 20.85 16.51
N LEU A 1042 -49.99 21.44 17.05
CA LEU A 1042 -49.92 21.93 18.41
C LEU A 1042 -49.31 23.34 18.44
N LEU A 1043 -49.88 24.23 19.24
CA LEU A 1043 -49.29 25.51 19.59
C LEU A 1043 -48.78 25.51 21.04
N VAL A 1044 -47.60 26.07 21.28
CA VAL A 1044 -47.03 26.30 22.62
C VAL A 1044 -46.70 27.78 22.74
N GLY A 1045 -47.24 28.46 23.76
CA GLY A 1045 -47.09 29.91 23.92
C GLY A 1045 -47.59 30.71 22.72
N GLY A 1046 -48.63 30.22 22.02
CA GLY A 1046 -49.20 30.82 20.81
C GLY A 1046 -48.37 30.62 19.54
N ARG A 1047 -47.28 29.85 19.58
CA ARG A 1047 -46.45 29.53 18.40
C ARG A 1047 -46.65 28.08 17.99
N ASP A 1048 -46.77 27.88 16.69
CA ASP A 1048 -46.92 26.56 16.10
C ASP A 1048 -45.61 25.76 16.15
N VAL A 1049 -45.69 24.50 16.62
CA VAL A 1049 -44.54 23.59 16.71
C VAL A 1049 -44.40 22.80 15.40
N ALA A 1050 -43.34 23.09 14.64
CA ALA A 1050 -43.14 22.56 13.30
C ALA A 1050 -43.13 21.01 13.24
N GLU A 1051 -42.51 20.36 14.21
CA GLU A 1051 -42.44 18.90 14.32
C GLU A 1051 -43.81 18.24 14.58
N GLY A 1052 -44.74 19.00 15.18
CA GLY A 1052 -46.08 18.56 15.52
C GLY A 1052 -47.09 18.62 14.37
N ARG A 1053 -46.72 19.15 13.21
CA ARG A 1053 -47.63 19.30 12.07
C ARG A 1053 -47.95 17.97 11.41
N ILE A 1054 -49.23 17.80 11.11
CA ILE A 1054 -49.78 16.71 10.29
C ILE A 1054 -50.55 17.35 9.15
N GLU A 1055 -50.30 16.89 7.93
CA GLU A 1055 -51.15 17.14 6.77
C GLU A 1055 -51.37 15.81 6.06
N VAL A 1056 -52.63 15.36 5.99
CA VAL A 1056 -52.97 14.06 5.45
C VAL A 1056 -54.27 14.13 4.64
N ALA A 1057 -54.21 13.66 3.40
CA ALA A 1057 -55.38 13.51 2.54
C ALA A 1057 -56.16 12.25 2.93
N VAL A 1058 -57.47 12.28 2.74
CA VAL A 1058 -58.36 11.13 2.92
C VAL A 1058 -58.70 10.56 1.55
N GLU A 1059 -58.53 9.26 1.39
CA GLU A 1059 -58.88 8.54 0.15
C GLU A 1059 -59.76 7.33 0.45
N GLU A 1060 -60.46 6.81 -0.55
CA GLU A 1060 -61.22 5.58 -0.39
C GLU A 1060 -60.27 4.37 -0.42
N SER A 1061 -60.45 3.44 0.52
CA SER A 1061 -59.60 2.25 0.60
C SER A 1061 -59.78 1.36 -0.64
N PRO A 1062 -58.68 0.87 -1.24
CA PRO A 1062 -58.72 -0.08 -2.35
C PRO A 1062 -59.07 -1.51 -1.90
N SER A 1063 -59.20 -1.75 -0.59
CA SER A 1063 -59.53 -3.06 -0.02
C SER A 1063 -60.90 -3.57 -0.49
N SER A 1064 -61.06 -4.89 -0.52
CA SER A 1064 -62.34 -5.54 -0.75
C SER A 1064 -63.32 -5.42 0.43
N TYR A 1065 -62.86 -4.90 1.58
CA TYR A 1065 -63.70 -4.70 2.76
C TYR A 1065 -64.77 -3.63 2.52
N VAL A 1066 -66.03 -3.98 2.76
CA VAL A 1066 -67.18 -3.07 2.79
C VAL A 1066 -67.91 -3.29 4.11
N PHE A 1067 -68.07 -2.23 4.91
CA PHE A 1067 -68.87 -2.31 6.11
C PHE A 1067 -70.35 -2.43 5.76
N ALA A 1068 -70.99 -3.47 6.28
CA ALA A 1068 -72.43 -3.66 6.27
C ALA A 1068 -72.84 -4.02 7.71
N GLN A 1069 -73.86 -3.33 8.22
CA GLN A 1069 -74.35 -3.54 9.58
C GLN A 1069 -74.90 -4.96 9.71
N THR A 1070 -74.47 -5.70 10.75
CA THR A 1070 -74.89 -7.10 10.98
C THR A 1070 -75.97 -7.28 12.02
#